data_AF-A0A2T4V1D5-F1
#
_entry.id   AF-A0A2T4V1D5-F1
#
_cell.length_a   1.000
_cell.length_b   1.000
_cell.length_c   1.000
_cell.angle_alpha   90.00
_cell.angle_beta   90.00
_cell.angle_gamma   90.00
#
_symmetry.space_group_name_H-M   'P 1'
#
loop_
_entity.id
_entity.type
_entity.pdbx_description
1 polymer ?
#
loop_
_entity_poly.entity_id
_entity_poly.type
_entity_poly.pdbx_seq_one_letter_code
_entity_poly.pdbx_strand_id
1 'polypeptide(L)'
;MKLLEQVTLLFQEGKSDKVYEVDLLEVSPGQCVVNFRYGRRGTALKDGSKTPVPVPQAEAKRVFDKLVQSKLDSGYLRGGAPGTPVSPPAPRVPEPPPPRVEAPAGTSPRERALLEQLQQEASARQWFRRANVRAQPRALERVIWRAGELRLRAAEPLLLPMLERATPLRAYSVAAALGRVGSERSVSALGRLYGEASTPDMVRRIATEALLQLSDEATRADFRRDVQEKLPPALREPSRGTDSEAFGKALDAYLAAGKEDAINVLEPLYLVDSETVRPALLRVLRTVPLTLPSVRVLRHLFKAAEYRYDGEVFGLIAWRYEKERPLGASRPRGFTPETRTYFRRRVWRTLRRLGELESPDFVRMAVGVLLAFGDGDAVPVRTTGWGRNQKQWDVWWPYWAFNQLLYRRSPRYEPVENRLGFRCRATYRAGERAPDVREEAFPKLWERTPAGLLHLLDESRCAPVHDFASRALRACPDFLARLDVDAVAMLLERPYESTARLGFELASQRLDARREPRALLLAVARSSYAPARQQAFRWMDEVRHALIEDTSFIAGLATARHADTRAYAANLVRGSVLSAQAVQVLVGRLVAELLSLKAKEDGPIAADVARVVLAALGPSARAMGLAVVRDLLAHPLPEVQELGGELLLRWDLRTEPVPEALLLLLVQSEHAPLRALGLRLLGLLAESEAMLLAQEVLLTHLATSRVADVRAAVRPLLGRLVVASPSAGARVVEALLAALLRRRLPEGVPAHVASLLSGELSPALAALPVETAWRLLESEDADAQTVGAALLARPGAVLTVDVPRAVKLAGHDVLAVREWAWRWLEAHIPEVRAELSTAVGLLDSRWDDARAFGFRYFRERFAPEDFSLEVLVSVADSVRKDVQAFGRDMLTRSFREADGPALLLRLSEHPAPAVQLFATNYLDRFASGNPAMVEQLAPYFTRVLSQVNKGRVARQRVLGFLQREGRGTEAGGRVAMEVLHRMSATIAIEHRAAALEAMLSIAKAQPSIPIPFHVRPVEVRRAV
;
A
#
# COMPACT_ATOMS: atom_id res chain seq x y z
N MET A 1 13.53 -83.88 13.56
CA MET A 1 14.08 -82.72 12.83
C MET A 1 15.24 -83.18 11.96
N LYS A 2 15.15 -83.06 10.64
CA LYS A 2 16.18 -83.44 9.67
C LYS A 2 16.60 -82.19 8.88
N LEU A 3 17.90 -81.86 8.86
CA LEU A 3 18.40 -80.77 8.01
C LEU A 3 18.33 -81.20 6.54
N LEU A 4 17.63 -80.41 5.74
CA LEU A 4 17.50 -80.64 4.30
C LEU A 4 18.55 -79.83 3.51
N GLU A 5 18.79 -78.57 3.90
CA GLU A 5 19.72 -77.68 3.21
C GLU A 5 20.26 -76.60 4.14
N GLN A 6 21.53 -76.22 4.00
CA GLN A 6 22.15 -75.13 4.75
C GLN A 6 23.05 -74.29 3.85
N VAL A 7 22.97 -72.96 3.96
CA VAL A 7 23.81 -72.01 3.20
C VAL A 7 24.41 -70.97 4.15
N THR A 8 25.73 -70.77 4.04
CA THR A 8 26.47 -69.73 4.77
C THR A 8 26.85 -68.59 3.82
N LEU A 9 26.50 -67.36 4.20
CA LEU A 9 26.73 -66.15 3.42
C LEU A 9 27.64 -65.20 4.20
N LEU A 10 28.61 -64.62 3.50
CA LEU A 10 29.65 -63.76 4.05
C LEU A 10 29.54 -62.36 3.46
N PHE A 11 29.60 -61.34 4.30
CA PHE A 11 29.62 -59.94 3.86
C PHE A 11 30.83 -59.24 4.46
N GLN A 12 31.71 -58.74 3.58
CA GLN A 12 32.93 -58.07 3.98
C GLN A 12 33.07 -56.74 3.24
N GLU A 13 32.76 -55.64 3.93
CA GLU A 13 32.91 -54.28 3.43
C GLU A 13 33.38 -53.35 4.55
N GLY A 14 34.55 -52.72 4.36
CA GLY A 14 35.18 -51.88 5.39
C GLY A 14 35.49 -52.65 6.69
N LYS A 15 34.88 -52.23 7.81
CA LYS A 15 35.01 -52.88 9.13
C LYS A 15 33.93 -53.93 9.43
N SER A 16 32.98 -54.13 8.51
CA SER A 16 31.91 -55.11 8.67
C SER A 16 32.36 -56.45 8.14
N ASP A 17 32.41 -57.46 9.02
CA ASP A 17 32.68 -58.85 8.68
C ASP A 17 31.54 -59.71 9.26
N LYS A 18 30.49 -59.91 8.47
CA LYS A 18 29.23 -60.53 8.91
C LYS A 18 29.07 -61.91 8.30
N VAL A 19 28.60 -62.86 9.11
CA VAL A 19 28.15 -64.17 8.67
C VAL A 19 26.63 -64.23 8.80
N TYR A 20 25.98 -64.87 7.82
CA TYR A 20 24.54 -65.13 7.82
C TYR A 20 24.34 -66.58 7.36
N GLU A 21 23.86 -67.43 8.25
CA GLU A 21 23.58 -68.84 7.96
C GLU A 21 22.06 -69.03 7.85
N VAL A 22 21.62 -69.81 6.87
CA VAL A 22 20.21 -70.16 6.67
C VAL A 22 20.09 -71.67 6.59
N ASP A 23 19.18 -72.24 7.39
CA ASP A 23 18.93 -73.67 7.52
C ASP A 23 17.48 -73.98 7.10
N LEU A 24 17.29 -74.95 6.21
CA LEU A 24 16.00 -75.56 5.87
C LEU A 24 15.90 -76.91 6.58
N LEU A 25 14.96 -77.04 7.52
CA LEU A 25 14.82 -78.19 8.42
C LEU A 25 13.44 -78.84 8.24
N GLU A 26 13.37 -80.15 8.06
CA GLU A 26 12.13 -80.92 8.12
C GLU A 26 11.80 -81.28 9.57
N VAL A 27 10.63 -80.91 10.06
CA VAL A 27 10.22 -81.12 11.47
C VAL A 27 9.28 -82.31 11.65
N SER A 28 8.46 -82.62 10.64
CA SER A 28 7.62 -83.81 10.51
C SER A 28 7.44 -84.14 9.01
N PRO A 29 7.01 -85.36 8.62
CA PRO A 29 7.01 -85.77 7.20
C PRO A 29 6.27 -84.77 6.30
N GLY A 30 6.99 -84.13 5.39
CA GLY A 30 6.45 -83.13 4.45
C GLY A 30 6.27 -81.71 5.00
N GLN A 31 6.60 -81.45 6.27
CA GLN A 31 6.52 -80.14 6.93
C GLN A 31 7.90 -79.63 7.34
N CYS A 32 8.26 -78.43 6.88
CA CYS A 32 9.59 -77.84 7.01
C CYS A 32 9.56 -76.43 7.61
N VAL A 33 10.66 -76.02 8.24
CA VAL A 33 10.91 -74.67 8.74
C VAL A 33 12.22 -74.11 8.19
N VAL A 34 12.26 -72.80 7.96
CA VAL A 34 13.44 -72.04 7.53
C VAL A 34 13.95 -71.18 8.68
N ASN A 35 15.07 -71.59 9.27
CA ASN A 35 15.74 -70.85 10.33
C ASN A 35 16.95 -70.09 9.77
N PHE A 36 17.35 -69.03 10.45
CA PHE A 36 18.55 -68.30 10.10
C PHE A 36 19.25 -67.79 11.34
N ARG A 37 20.56 -67.58 11.22
CA ARG A 37 21.37 -66.95 12.26
C ARG A 37 22.35 -65.97 11.67
N TYR A 38 22.56 -64.85 12.36
CA TYR A 38 23.40 -63.79 11.83
C TYR A 38 24.19 -63.07 12.92
N GLY A 39 25.36 -62.57 12.54
CA GLY A 39 26.26 -61.90 13.47
C GLY A 39 27.59 -61.56 12.83
N ARG A 40 28.52 -61.07 13.65
CA ARG A 40 29.90 -60.89 13.20
C ARG A 40 30.57 -62.27 13.16
N ARG A 41 31.29 -62.58 12.10
CA ARG A 41 32.02 -63.86 11.96
C ARG A 41 32.95 -64.07 13.17
N GLY A 42 32.87 -65.23 13.82
CA GLY A 42 33.64 -65.56 15.03
C GLY A 42 33.04 -65.07 16.37
N THR A 43 31.79 -64.57 16.39
CA THR A 43 31.05 -64.21 17.61
C THR A 43 29.78 -65.05 17.74
N ALA A 44 29.17 -65.12 18.93
CA ALA A 44 27.88 -65.78 19.12
C ALA A 44 26.81 -65.16 18.20
N LEU A 45 26.20 -65.99 17.35
CA LEU A 45 25.21 -65.55 16.36
C LEU A 45 23.83 -65.40 16.98
N LYS A 46 23.03 -64.48 16.43
CA LYS A 46 21.63 -64.30 16.83
C LYS A 46 20.73 -65.12 15.92
N ASP A 47 19.95 -66.01 16.51
CA ASP A 47 19.03 -66.91 15.80
C ASP A 47 17.65 -66.26 15.56
N GLY A 48 16.98 -66.68 14.49
CA GLY A 48 15.62 -66.31 14.14
C GLY A 48 15.00 -67.31 13.14
N SER A 49 13.68 -67.26 12.96
CA SER A 49 12.98 -68.11 11.99
C SER A 49 12.17 -67.27 11.01
N LYS A 50 12.14 -67.66 9.74
CA LYS A 50 11.29 -67.02 8.71
C LYS A 50 9.93 -67.70 8.56
N THR A 51 9.80 -68.94 9.02
CA THR A 51 8.54 -69.69 9.05
C THR A 51 8.27 -70.08 10.51
N PRO A 52 7.61 -69.20 11.30
CA PRO A 52 7.38 -69.46 12.72
C PRO A 52 6.49 -70.69 12.99
N VAL A 53 5.79 -71.18 11.97
CA VAL A 53 5.03 -72.44 11.97
C VAL A 53 5.54 -73.31 10.80
N PRO A 54 5.60 -74.66 10.94
CA PRO A 54 6.00 -75.54 9.85
C PRO A 54 5.08 -75.41 8.63
N VAL A 55 5.68 -75.36 7.43
CA VAL A 55 4.97 -75.24 6.14
C VAL A 55 5.34 -76.40 5.21
N PRO A 56 4.51 -76.73 4.20
CA PRO A 56 4.84 -77.77 3.23
C PRO A 56 6.23 -77.58 2.59
N GLN A 57 6.96 -78.66 2.34
CA GLN A 57 8.35 -78.60 1.87
C GLN A 57 8.57 -77.71 0.63
N ALA A 58 7.65 -77.73 -0.34
CA ALA A 58 7.72 -76.87 -1.54
C ALA A 58 7.65 -75.37 -1.20
N GLU A 59 6.86 -75.00 -0.19
CA GLU A 59 6.74 -73.62 0.29
C GLU A 59 7.97 -73.21 1.10
N ALA A 60 8.46 -74.08 1.99
CA ALA A 60 9.66 -73.82 2.76
C ALA A 60 10.90 -73.63 1.86
N LYS A 61 11.03 -74.43 0.79
CA LYS A 61 12.11 -74.29 -0.20
C LYS A 61 12.05 -72.95 -0.93
N ARG A 62 10.86 -72.48 -1.33
CA ARG A 62 10.70 -71.14 -1.92
C ARG A 62 11.08 -70.03 -0.95
N VAL A 63 10.70 -70.13 0.32
CA VAL A 63 11.07 -69.14 1.35
C VAL A 63 12.58 -69.14 1.60
N PHE A 64 13.21 -70.30 1.63
CA PHE A 64 14.66 -70.48 1.75
C PHE A 64 15.40 -69.81 0.58
N ASP A 65 15.04 -70.14 -0.66
CA ASP A 65 15.71 -69.61 -1.87
C ASP A 65 15.56 -68.09 -1.97
N LYS A 66 14.36 -67.57 -1.68
CA LYS A 66 14.09 -66.12 -1.67
C LYS A 66 14.92 -65.39 -0.61
N LEU A 67 15.11 -65.99 0.56
CA LEU A 67 15.93 -65.41 1.63
C LEU A 67 17.42 -65.38 1.24
N VAL A 68 17.94 -66.48 0.67
CA VAL A 68 19.33 -66.54 0.20
C VAL A 68 19.57 -65.52 -0.90
N GLN A 69 18.70 -65.45 -1.92
CA GLN A 69 18.85 -64.51 -3.03
C GLN A 69 18.81 -63.05 -2.57
N SER A 70 17.89 -62.70 -1.67
CA SER A 70 17.79 -61.34 -1.10
C SER A 70 19.10 -60.90 -0.41
N LYS A 71 19.85 -61.82 0.19
CA LYS A 71 21.14 -61.52 0.81
C LYS A 71 22.27 -61.41 -0.20
N LEU A 72 22.26 -62.21 -1.26
CA LEU A 72 23.19 -62.07 -2.38
C LEU A 72 23.05 -60.70 -3.06
N ASP A 73 21.81 -60.27 -3.33
CA ASP A 73 21.51 -58.96 -3.90
C ASP A 73 21.95 -57.80 -2.99
N SER A 74 22.05 -58.05 -1.68
CA SER A 74 22.55 -57.11 -0.66
C SER A 74 24.08 -57.13 -0.49
N GLY A 75 24.80 -57.81 -1.39
CA GLY A 75 26.27 -57.85 -1.44
C GLY A 75 26.93 -58.97 -0.63
N TYR A 76 26.18 -59.96 -0.13
CA TYR A 76 26.77 -61.13 0.52
C TYR A 76 27.26 -62.13 -0.54
N LEU A 77 28.34 -62.86 -0.25
CA LEU A 77 28.90 -63.92 -1.10
C LEU A 77 28.71 -65.28 -0.43
N ARG A 78 28.47 -66.34 -1.21
CA ARG A 78 28.39 -67.71 -0.67
C ARG A 78 29.77 -68.15 -0.17
N GLY A 79 29.87 -68.54 1.09
CA GLY A 79 31.10 -69.07 1.68
C GLY A 79 31.30 -70.53 1.27
N GLY A 80 32.39 -70.83 0.57
CA GLY A 80 32.83 -72.19 0.23
C GLY A 80 33.77 -72.79 1.29
N ALA A 81 33.81 -74.13 1.33
CA ALA A 81 34.51 -75.01 2.28
C ALA A 81 36.05 -74.76 2.42
N PRO A 82 36.69 -75.28 3.49
CA PRO A 82 37.99 -74.80 3.98
C PRO A 82 39.20 -75.33 3.18
N GLY A 83 40.15 -74.45 2.88
CA GLY A 83 41.53 -74.83 2.53
C GLY A 83 42.04 -74.27 1.19
N THR A 84 42.65 -73.08 1.21
CA THR A 84 43.77 -72.72 0.30
C THR A 84 44.56 -71.56 0.91
N PRO A 85 45.89 -71.67 1.06
CA PRO A 85 46.71 -70.68 1.76
C PRO A 85 47.08 -69.50 0.84
N VAL A 86 47.07 -68.28 1.40
CA VAL A 86 47.63 -67.08 0.76
C VAL A 86 48.88 -66.67 1.54
N SER A 87 50.01 -66.60 0.83
CA SER A 87 51.35 -66.29 1.36
C SER A 87 51.41 -64.97 2.16
N PRO A 88 52.32 -64.86 3.14
CA PRO A 88 52.49 -63.64 3.94
C PRO A 88 53.13 -62.51 3.11
N PRO A 89 52.74 -61.24 3.32
CA PRO A 89 53.41 -60.09 2.72
C PRO A 89 54.76 -59.83 3.40
N ALA A 90 55.71 -59.33 2.61
CA ALA A 90 57.07 -58.99 3.03
C ALA A 90 57.12 -58.01 4.25
N PRO A 91 58.20 -58.05 5.06
CA PRO A 91 58.32 -57.23 6.26
C PRO A 91 58.41 -55.73 5.93
N ARG A 92 57.60 -54.92 6.61
CA ARG A 92 57.70 -53.46 6.61
C ARG A 92 58.87 -53.00 7.46
N VAL A 93 59.68 -52.10 6.91
CA VAL A 93 60.67 -51.29 7.63
C VAL A 93 59.99 -50.54 8.79
N PRO A 94 60.56 -50.52 10.01
CA PRO A 94 59.95 -49.82 11.14
C PRO A 94 59.95 -48.29 10.94
N GLU A 95 58.78 -47.67 11.10
CA GLU A 95 58.61 -46.22 11.13
C GLU A 95 59.38 -45.59 12.31
N PRO A 96 59.96 -44.39 12.13
CA PRO A 96 60.64 -43.66 13.20
C PRO A 96 59.68 -43.33 14.36
N PRO A 97 60.20 -43.20 15.60
CA PRO A 97 59.37 -42.86 16.75
C PRO A 97 58.70 -41.48 16.56
N PRO A 98 57.46 -41.30 17.05
CA PRO A 98 56.74 -40.04 16.92
C PRO A 98 57.49 -38.90 17.62
N PRO A 99 57.45 -37.66 17.08
CA PRO A 99 58.17 -36.52 17.64
C PRO A 99 57.68 -36.24 19.07
N ARG A 100 58.60 -36.15 20.04
CA ARG A 100 58.30 -35.66 21.39
C ARG A 100 58.44 -34.15 21.41
N VAL A 101 57.40 -33.46 21.88
CA VAL A 101 57.39 -32.01 22.08
C VAL A 101 57.41 -31.72 23.57
N GLU A 102 58.44 -31.02 24.03
CA GLU A 102 58.46 -30.42 25.36
C GLU A 102 57.74 -29.07 25.34
N ALA A 103 56.93 -28.80 26.37
CA ALA A 103 56.23 -27.53 26.47
C ALA A 103 57.24 -26.41 26.76
N PRO A 104 57.23 -25.30 26.00
CA PRO A 104 58.12 -24.16 26.24
C PRO A 104 58.03 -23.62 27.67
N ALA A 105 59.13 -23.06 28.18
CA ALA A 105 59.12 -22.37 29.48
C ALA A 105 58.07 -21.24 29.50
N GLY A 106 57.23 -21.20 30.53
CA GLY A 106 56.13 -20.23 30.65
C GLY A 106 54.76 -20.71 30.11
N THR A 107 54.66 -21.90 29.53
CA THR A 107 53.38 -22.46 29.04
C THR A 107 52.39 -22.68 30.21
N SER A 108 51.14 -22.24 30.06
CA SER A 108 50.14 -22.39 31.12
C SER A 108 49.80 -23.87 31.37
N PRO A 109 49.33 -24.27 32.58
CA PRO A 109 48.95 -25.66 32.87
C PRO A 109 47.92 -26.23 31.88
N ARG A 110 47.01 -25.37 31.40
CA ARG A 110 45.97 -25.75 30.42
C ARG A 110 46.56 -26.04 29.04
N GLU A 111 47.54 -25.28 28.60
CA GLU A 111 48.21 -25.46 27.31
C GLU A 111 49.12 -26.68 27.33
N ARG A 112 49.82 -26.93 28.46
CA ARG A 112 50.57 -28.16 28.68
C ARG A 112 49.68 -29.40 28.57
N ALA A 113 48.55 -29.40 29.27
CA ALA A 113 47.59 -30.51 29.18
C ALA A 113 47.06 -30.74 27.75
N LEU A 114 46.91 -29.68 26.95
CA LEU A 114 46.51 -29.81 25.53
C LEU A 114 47.63 -30.42 24.68
N LEU A 115 48.88 -29.99 24.88
CA LEU A 115 50.04 -30.56 24.19
C LEU A 115 50.26 -32.03 24.56
N GLU A 116 50.12 -32.38 25.84
CA GLU A 116 50.19 -33.76 26.32
C GLU A 116 49.09 -34.63 25.69
N GLN A 117 47.86 -34.12 25.60
CA GLN A 117 46.76 -34.83 24.96
C GLN A 117 47.02 -35.04 23.45
N LEU A 118 47.59 -34.04 22.76
CA LEU A 118 48.00 -34.19 21.36
C LEU A 118 49.17 -35.17 21.19
N GLN A 119 50.14 -35.14 22.11
CA GLN A 119 51.29 -36.04 22.13
C GLN A 119 50.86 -37.49 22.34
N GLN A 120 49.92 -37.75 23.26
CA GLN A 120 49.36 -39.08 23.50
C GLN A 120 48.69 -39.63 22.23
N GLU A 121 47.90 -38.81 21.54
CA GLU A 121 47.21 -39.22 20.32
C GLU A 121 48.16 -39.36 19.12
N ALA A 122 49.20 -38.52 19.02
CA ALA A 122 50.27 -38.67 18.02
C ALA A 122 51.12 -39.92 18.26
N SER A 123 51.26 -40.35 19.52
CA SER A 123 52.08 -41.51 19.92
C SER A 123 51.31 -42.84 19.97
N ALA A 124 49.98 -42.80 19.90
CA ALA A 124 49.14 -43.98 20.02
C ALA A 124 49.21 -44.87 18.76
N ARG A 125 50.03 -45.94 18.80
CA ARG A 125 49.96 -47.04 17.84
C ARG A 125 48.53 -47.64 17.87
N GLN A 126 47.88 -47.73 16.70
CA GLN A 126 46.44 -48.05 16.56
C GLN A 126 45.97 -49.37 17.22
N TRP A 127 46.87 -50.25 17.68
CA TRP A 127 46.55 -51.57 18.22
C TRP A 127 46.20 -51.60 19.72
N PHE A 128 46.56 -50.58 20.51
CA PHE A 128 46.32 -50.54 21.97
C PHE A 128 45.06 -49.74 22.38
N ARG A 129 43.92 -49.93 21.71
CA ARG A 129 42.63 -49.39 22.20
C ARG A 129 41.69 -50.48 22.71
N ARG A 130 42.07 -51.12 23.83
CA ARG A 130 41.13 -51.77 24.76
C ARG A 130 41.70 -51.76 26.18
N ALA A 131 41.13 -50.92 27.04
CA ALA A 131 40.77 -51.17 28.44
C ALA A 131 40.72 -49.84 29.21
N ASN A 132 39.56 -49.57 29.81
CA ASN A 132 39.33 -48.66 30.94
C ASN A 132 39.98 -47.27 30.92
N VAL A 133 39.25 -46.28 30.36
CA VAL A 133 39.18 -44.93 30.95
C VAL A 133 37.75 -44.40 30.83
N ARG A 134 36.99 -44.46 31.94
CA ARG A 134 35.77 -43.64 32.13
C ARG A 134 36.20 -42.21 32.48
N ALA A 135 36.63 -41.47 31.47
CA ALA A 135 36.67 -40.01 31.47
C ALA A 135 36.29 -39.62 30.05
N GLN A 136 35.20 -38.87 29.85
CA GLN A 136 34.77 -38.46 28.50
C GLN A 136 35.91 -37.69 27.82
N PRO A 137 36.67 -38.26 26.87
CA PRO A 137 37.73 -37.53 26.22
C PRO A 137 37.04 -36.53 25.28
N ARG A 138 37.45 -35.26 25.34
CA ARG A 138 37.07 -34.31 24.28
C ARG A 138 37.48 -34.95 22.95
N ALA A 139 36.57 -35.01 21.97
CA ALA A 139 36.90 -35.48 20.63
C ALA A 139 38.18 -34.78 20.13
N LEU A 140 39.18 -35.55 19.69
CA LEU A 140 40.51 -35.08 19.30
C LEU A 140 40.46 -33.87 18.35
N GLU A 141 39.50 -33.82 17.44
CA GLU A 141 39.28 -32.71 16.52
C GLU A 141 39.03 -31.37 17.24
N ARG A 142 38.35 -31.39 18.41
CA ARG A 142 38.17 -30.20 19.26
C ARG A 142 39.45 -29.78 19.98
N VAL A 143 40.31 -30.74 20.31
CA VAL A 143 41.62 -30.49 20.94
C VAL A 143 42.54 -29.82 19.93
N ILE A 144 42.63 -30.37 18.71
CA ILE A 144 43.37 -29.80 17.57
C ILE A 144 42.90 -28.37 17.29
N TRP A 145 41.58 -28.17 17.16
CA TRP A 145 41.02 -26.84 16.95
C TRP A 145 41.40 -25.86 18.07
N ARG A 146 41.36 -26.31 19.32
CA ARG A 146 41.70 -25.47 20.48
C ARG A 146 43.19 -25.12 20.51
N ALA A 147 44.07 -26.02 20.10
CA ALA A 147 45.50 -25.72 19.97
C ALA A 147 45.76 -24.61 18.94
N GLY A 148 45.05 -24.65 17.80
CA GLY A 148 45.08 -23.56 16.83
C GLY A 148 44.53 -22.23 17.35
N GLU A 149 43.39 -22.24 18.07
CA GLU A 149 42.82 -21.04 18.69
C GLU A 149 43.75 -20.38 19.72
N LEU A 150 44.50 -21.19 20.47
CA LEU A 150 45.49 -20.72 21.45
C LEU A 150 46.84 -20.38 20.82
N ARG A 151 46.97 -20.53 19.48
CA ARG A 151 48.21 -20.28 18.73
C ARG A 151 49.42 -21.05 19.29
N LEU A 152 49.22 -22.29 19.73
CA LEU A 152 50.27 -23.14 20.29
C LEU A 152 51.22 -23.66 19.21
N ARG A 153 52.26 -22.89 18.90
CA ARG A 153 53.29 -23.26 17.89
C ARG A 153 53.94 -24.62 18.14
N ALA A 154 54.15 -24.98 19.41
CA ALA A 154 54.67 -26.29 19.81
C ALA A 154 53.82 -27.47 19.29
N ALA A 155 52.53 -27.25 18.96
CA ALA A 155 51.67 -28.30 18.43
C ALA A 155 51.99 -28.68 16.96
N GLU A 156 52.65 -27.82 16.17
CA GLU A 156 52.91 -28.06 14.74
C GLU A 156 53.48 -29.45 14.42
N PRO A 157 54.60 -29.90 15.02
CA PRO A 157 55.18 -31.22 14.72
C PRO A 157 54.29 -32.40 15.13
N LEU A 158 53.34 -32.20 16.06
CA LEU A 158 52.35 -33.21 16.42
C LEU A 158 51.18 -33.24 15.44
N LEU A 159 50.86 -32.11 14.82
CA LEU A 159 49.73 -31.96 13.91
C LEU A 159 50.04 -32.47 12.50
N LEU A 160 51.27 -32.28 12.00
CA LEU A 160 51.65 -32.68 10.65
C LEU A 160 51.45 -34.19 10.36
N PRO A 161 51.89 -35.13 11.22
CA PRO A 161 51.65 -36.56 11.02
C PRO A 161 50.16 -36.92 11.05
N MET A 162 49.32 -36.13 11.73
CA MET A 162 47.87 -36.38 11.83
C MET A 162 47.11 -36.13 10.52
N LEU A 163 47.74 -35.58 9.48
CA LEU A 163 47.17 -35.47 8.14
C LEU A 163 47.12 -36.82 7.41
N GLU A 164 48.01 -37.75 7.75
CA GLU A 164 48.07 -39.05 7.09
C GLU A 164 46.84 -39.89 7.39
N ARG A 165 46.12 -40.32 6.34
CA ARG A 165 44.88 -41.12 6.43
C ARG A 165 43.81 -40.50 7.34
N ALA A 166 43.83 -39.17 7.47
CA ALA A 166 42.87 -38.42 8.27
C ALA A 166 41.45 -38.55 7.68
N THR A 167 40.44 -38.62 8.56
CA THR A 167 39.06 -38.38 8.11
C THR A 167 38.93 -36.94 7.61
N PRO A 168 37.99 -36.63 6.69
CA PRO A 168 37.83 -35.27 6.18
C PRO A 168 37.68 -34.20 7.28
N LEU A 169 36.96 -34.51 8.36
CA LEU A 169 36.80 -33.58 9.50
C LEU A 169 38.11 -33.37 10.28
N ARG A 170 38.94 -34.41 10.41
CA ARG A 170 40.25 -34.29 11.06
C ARG A 170 41.22 -33.51 10.18
N ALA A 171 41.30 -33.82 8.89
CA ALA A 171 42.10 -33.06 7.93
C ALA A 171 41.72 -31.58 7.95
N TYR A 172 40.42 -31.26 7.95
CA TYR A 172 39.92 -29.89 8.11
C TYR A 172 40.41 -29.24 9.41
N SER A 173 40.29 -29.93 10.54
CA SER A 173 40.65 -29.39 11.86
C SER A 173 42.16 -29.18 11.98
N VAL A 174 42.97 -30.10 11.45
CA VAL A 174 44.43 -30.01 11.40
C VAL A 174 44.86 -28.87 10.48
N ALA A 175 44.32 -28.79 9.26
CA ALA A 175 44.65 -27.72 8.32
C ALA A 175 44.35 -26.32 8.92
N ALA A 176 43.18 -26.15 9.55
CA ALA A 176 42.83 -24.93 10.25
C ALA A 176 43.80 -24.58 11.39
N ALA A 177 44.22 -25.58 12.18
CA ALA A 177 45.18 -25.37 13.26
C ALA A 177 46.56 -25.00 12.71
N LEU A 178 47.06 -25.73 11.71
CA LEU A 178 48.35 -25.49 11.06
C LEU A 178 48.45 -24.08 10.46
N GLY A 179 47.41 -23.54 9.83
CA GLY A 179 47.47 -22.16 9.33
C GLY A 179 47.63 -21.08 10.42
N ARG A 180 47.33 -21.40 11.70
CA ARG A 180 47.52 -20.47 12.83
C ARG A 180 48.84 -20.69 13.59
N VAL A 181 49.39 -21.90 13.55
CA VAL A 181 50.55 -22.29 14.37
C VAL A 181 51.78 -22.69 13.56
N GLY A 182 51.60 -22.91 12.26
CA GLY A 182 52.56 -23.55 11.38
C GLY A 182 53.67 -22.63 10.85
N SER A 183 54.70 -23.26 10.33
CA SER A 183 55.87 -22.69 9.66
C SER A 183 55.88 -23.08 8.17
N GLU A 184 56.98 -22.82 7.46
CA GLU A 184 57.16 -23.26 6.07
C GLU A 184 56.88 -24.75 5.86
N ARG A 185 57.15 -25.59 6.88
CA ARG A 185 56.82 -27.04 6.84
C ARG A 185 55.32 -27.31 6.68
N SER A 186 54.50 -26.47 7.31
CA SER A 186 53.05 -26.53 7.17
C SER A 186 52.59 -26.08 5.78
N VAL A 187 53.28 -25.12 5.16
CA VAL A 187 52.94 -24.64 3.81
C VAL A 187 52.98 -25.77 2.79
N SER A 188 54.03 -26.59 2.79
CA SER A 188 54.12 -27.74 1.87
C SER A 188 53.00 -28.77 2.09
N ALA A 189 52.64 -29.05 3.35
CA ALA A 189 51.59 -30.00 3.68
C ALA A 189 50.18 -29.49 3.28
N LEU A 190 49.92 -28.20 3.55
CA LEU A 190 48.67 -27.55 3.15
C LEU A 190 48.57 -27.40 1.62
N GLY A 191 49.70 -27.16 0.94
CA GLY A 191 49.79 -27.10 -0.52
C GLY A 191 49.37 -28.41 -1.20
N ARG A 192 49.75 -29.56 -0.62
CA ARG A 192 49.26 -30.88 -1.09
C ARG A 192 47.74 -31.02 -0.94
N LEU A 193 47.19 -30.65 0.21
CA LEU A 193 45.73 -30.67 0.43
C LEU A 193 44.99 -29.75 -0.55
N TYR A 194 45.58 -28.62 -0.91
CA TYR A 194 45.01 -27.70 -1.90
C TYR A 194 45.07 -28.27 -3.33
N GLY A 195 46.21 -28.84 -3.73
CA GLY A 195 46.46 -29.31 -5.10
C GLY A 195 45.88 -30.69 -5.46
N GLU A 196 45.64 -31.56 -4.48
CA GLU A 196 45.10 -32.91 -4.73
C GLU A 196 43.60 -32.90 -5.03
N ALA A 197 43.21 -33.32 -6.24
CA ALA A 197 41.81 -33.37 -6.66
C ALA A 197 40.93 -34.32 -5.81
N SER A 198 41.53 -35.33 -5.18
CA SER A 198 40.86 -36.26 -4.26
C SER A 198 40.52 -35.63 -2.90
N THR A 199 41.13 -34.49 -2.56
CA THR A 199 40.87 -33.82 -1.28
C THR A 199 39.45 -33.24 -1.27
N PRO A 200 38.61 -33.53 -0.25
CA PRO A 200 37.25 -32.97 -0.18
C PRO A 200 37.22 -31.45 -0.17
N ASP A 201 36.24 -30.83 -0.85
CA ASP A 201 36.17 -29.37 -1.01
C ASP A 201 36.28 -28.57 0.29
N MET A 202 35.67 -29.05 1.38
CA MET A 202 35.74 -28.34 2.66
C MET A 202 37.16 -28.29 3.23
N VAL A 203 37.97 -29.32 2.95
CA VAL A 203 39.38 -29.41 3.36
C VAL A 203 40.23 -28.54 2.45
N ARG A 204 40.00 -28.57 1.13
CA ARG A 204 40.69 -27.69 0.18
C ARG A 204 40.48 -26.22 0.54
N ARG A 205 39.23 -25.82 0.78
CA ARG A 205 38.88 -24.44 1.16
C ARG A 205 39.62 -23.98 2.42
N ILE A 206 39.59 -24.75 3.51
CA ILE A 206 40.28 -24.33 4.74
C ILE A 206 41.81 -24.40 4.60
N ALA A 207 42.33 -25.31 3.77
CA ALA A 207 43.75 -25.35 3.45
C ALA A 207 44.17 -24.11 2.65
N THR A 208 43.36 -23.64 1.69
CA THR A 208 43.57 -22.36 1.00
C THR A 208 43.63 -21.20 1.99
N GLU A 209 42.67 -21.10 2.91
CA GLU A 209 42.67 -20.05 3.94
C GLU A 209 43.90 -20.14 4.86
N ALA A 210 44.29 -21.34 5.26
CA ALA A 210 45.48 -21.60 6.07
C ALA A 210 46.78 -21.24 5.34
N LEU A 211 46.87 -21.54 4.04
CA LEU A 211 48.00 -21.14 3.19
C LEU A 211 48.10 -19.62 3.11
N LEU A 212 47.00 -18.95 2.76
CA LEU A 212 46.96 -17.48 2.69
C LEU A 212 47.36 -16.84 4.01
N GLN A 213 46.94 -17.42 5.15
CA GLN A 213 47.33 -16.93 6.46
C GLN A 213 48.84 -17.04 6.72
N LEU A 214 49.50 -18.09 6.22
CA LEU A 214 50.95 -18.30 6.35
C LEU A 214 51.78 -17.58 5.27
N SER A 215 51.17 -17.20 4.15
CA SER A 215 51.82 -16.49 3.04
C SER A 215 52.14 -15.03 3.37
N ASP A 216 53.22 -14.52 2.76
CA ASP A 216 53.52 -13.08 2.72
C ASP A 216 52.63 -12.32 1.72
N GLU A 217 52.74 -10.99 1.70
CA GLU A 217 51.85 -10.17 0.86
C GLU A 217 52.11 -10.35 -0.64
N ALA A 218 53.36 -10.60 -1.04
CA ALA A 218 53.71 -10.86 -2.44
C ALA A 218 53.05 -12.16 -2.93
N THR A 219 53.15 -13.25 -2.17
CA THR A 219 52.52 -14.53 -2.49
C THR A 219 50.99 -14.42 -2.49
N ARG A 220 50.42 -13.63 -1.57
CA ARG A 220 48.97 -13.34 -1.57
C ARG A 220 48.56 -12.56 -2.82
N ALA A 221 49.33 -11.59 -3.25
CA ALA A 221 49.06 -10.83 -4.48
C ALA A 221 49.14 -11.72 -5.73
N ASP A 222 50.11 -12.63 -5.81
CA ASP A 222 50.21 -13.64 -6.88
C ASP A 222 48.99 -14.56 -6.90
N PHE A 223 48.60 -15.08 -5.73
CA PHE A 223 47.41 -15.92 -5.60
C PHE A 223 46.15 -15.16 -6.02
N ARG A 224 46.00 -13.89 -5.60
CA ARG A 224 44.87 -13.04 -6.00
C ARG A 224 44.82 -12.88 -7.52
N ARG A 225 45.96 -12.63 -8.19
CA ARG A 225 46.02 -12.55 -9.65
C ARG A 225 45.62 -13.86 -10.32
N ASP A 226 46.13 -15.00 -9.84
CA ASP A 226 45.76 -16.32 -10.38
C ASP A 226 44.25 -16.62 -10.22
N VAL A 227 43.66 -16.24 -9.09
CA VAL A 227 42.20 -16.35 -8.90
C VAL A 227 41.44 -15.39 -9.83
N GLN A 228 41.93 -14.16 -10.02
CA GLN A 228 41.34 -13.19 -10.95
C GLN A 228 41.35 -13.70 -12.40
N GLU A 229 42.45 -14.31 -12.86
CA GLU A 229 42.52 -14.93 -14.20
C GLU A 229 41.45 -16.01 -14.40
N LYS A 230 41.16 -16.77 -13.34
CA LYS A 230 40.17 -17.85 -13.34
C LYS A 230 38.72 -17.37 -13.19
N LEU A 231 38.48 -16.06 -12.98
CA LEU A 231 37.13 -15.51 -12.96
C LEU A 231 36.46 -15.65 -14.33
N PRO A 232 35.11 -15.72 -14.37
CA PRO A 232 34.35 -15.67 -15.61
C PRO A 232 34.74 -14.44 -16.45
N PRO A 233 34.76 -14.53 -17.80
CA PRO A 233 35.19 -13.42 -18.66
C PRO A 233 34.48 -12.09 -18.38
N ALA A 234 33.18 -12.14 -18.05
CA ALA A 234 32.38 -10.95 -17.71
C ALA A 234 32.85 -10.22 -16.44
N LEU A 235 33.59 -10.87 -15.55
CA LEU A 235 34.05 -10.31 -14.27
C LEU A 235 35.57 -10.12 -14.20
N ARG A 236 36.33 -10.78 -15.08
CA ARG A 236 37.79 -10.75 -15.08
C ARG A 236 38.34 -9.33 -15.27
N GLU A 237 38.03 -8.68 -16.39
CA GLU A 237 38.56 -7.33 -16.67
C GLU A 237 38.06 -6.28 -15.68
N PRO A 238 36.74 -6.24 -15.34
CA PRO A 238 36.25 -5.30 -14.32
C PRO A 238 36.92 -5.50 -12.95
N SER A 239 37.34 -6.71 -12.60
CA SER A 239 38.00 -6.98 -11.30
C SER A 239 39.41 -6.42 -11.18
N ARG A 240 40.04 -6.04 -12.30
CA ARG A 240 41.40 -5.45 -12.35
C ARG A 240 41.42 -3.93 -12.36
N GLY A 241 40.28 -3.30 -12.66
CA GLY A 241 40.15 -1.85 -12.66
C GLY A 241 40.11 -1.27 -11.25
N THR A 242 40.03 0.06 -11.17
CA THR A 242 39.80 0.81 -9.92
C THR A 242 38.33 1.18 -9.71
N ASP A 243 37.47 0.92 -10.71
CA ASP A 243 36.05 1.26 -10.68
C ASP A 243 35.21 0.15 -10.02
N SER A 244 34.99 0.30 -8.72
CA SER A 244 34.16 -0.61 -7.92
C SER A 244 32.67 -0.62 -8.35
N GLU A 245 32.16 0.48 -8.91
CA GLU A 245 30.76 0.58 -9.34
C GLU A 245 30.55 -0.19 -10.65
N ALA A 246 31.47 -0.04 -11.60
CA ALA A 246 31.48 -0.82 -12.83
C ALA A 246 31.59 -2.32 -12.55
N PHE A 247 32.47 -2.73 -11.62
CA PHE A 247 32.54 -4.12 -11.17
C PHE A 247 31.21 -4.58 -10.53
N GLY A 248 30.58 -3.74 -9.71
CA GLY A 248 29.28 -4.01 -9.10
C GLY A 248 28.19 -4.28 -10.14
N LYS A 249 28.11 -3.47 -11.19
CA LYS A 249 27.17 -3.65 -12.31
C LYS A 249 27.44 -4.94 -13.09
N ALA A 250 28.71 -5.26 -13.35
CA ALA A 250 29.10 -6.49 -14.01
C ALA A 250 28.72 -7.74 -13.18
N LEU A 251 28.93 -7.70 -11.85
CA LEU A 251 28.53 -8.76 -10.95
C LEU A 251 27.01 -8.97 -10.93
N ASP A 252 26.23 -7.89 -10.90
CA ASP A 252 24.77 -7.97 -10.96
C ASP A 252 24.28 -8.59 -12.26
N ALA A 253 24.84 -8.15 -13.40
CA ALA A 253 24.52 -8.71 -14.71
C ALA A 253 24.87 -10.21 -14.79
N TYR A 254 26.03 -10.60 -14.25
CA TYR A 254 26.45 -12.00 -14.19
C TYR A 254 25.51 -12.87 -13.34
N LEU A 255 25.12 -12.39 -12.16
CA LEU A 255 24.21 -13.11 -11.27
C LEU A 255 22.79 -13.17 -11.82
N ALA A 256 22.34 -12.14 -12.56
CA ALA A 256 21.02 -12.12 -13.20
C ALA A 256 20.93 -13.00 -14.46
N ALA A 257 22.00 -13.06 -15.25
CA ALA A 257 22.05 -13.87 -16.48
C ALA A 257 22.36 -15.36 -16.22
N GLY A 258 22.95 -15.68 -15.07
CA GLY A 258 23.42 -17.01 -14.74
C GLY A 258 22.34 -18.00 -14.28
N LYS A 259 22.64 -19.30 -14.38
CA LYS A 259 21.86 -20.38 -13.74
C LYS A 259 22.12 -20.42 -12.22
N GLU A 260 21.48 -21.34 -11.50
CA GLU A 260 21.58 -21.48 -10.03
C GLU A 260 23.03 -21.56 -9.48
N ASP A 261 24.01 -21.93 -10.29
CA ASP A 261 25.43 -22.07 -9.93
C ASP A 261 26.25 -20.78 -10.04
N ALA A 262 25.71 -19.71 -10.64
CA ALA A 262 26.40 -18.42 -10.77
C ALA A 262 26.83 -17.85 -9.40
N ILE A 263 26.07 -18.13 -8.34
CA ILE A 263 26.39 -17.68 -6.98
C ILE A 263 27.70 -18.27 -6.43
N ASN A 264 28.22 -19.36 -7.01
CA ASN A 264 29.50 -19.93 -6.58
C ASN A 264 30.68 -18.99 -6.85
N VAL A 265 30.52 -17.99 -7.73
CA VAL A 265 31.55 -16.97 -8.01
C VAL A 265 31.91 -16.13 -6.78
N LEU A 266 31.02 -16.06 -5.78
CA LEU A 266 31.32 -15.30 -4.56
C LEU A 266 32.50 -15.89 -3.75
N GLU A 267 32.75 -17.20 -3.86
CA GLU A 267 33.91 -17.83 -3.19
C GLU A 267 35.26 -17.32 -3.74
N PRO A 268 35.54 -17.37 -5.06
CA PRO A 268 36.76 -16.78 -5.60
C PRO A 268 36.79 -15.25 -5.46
N LEU A 269 35.67 -14.54 -5.54
CA LEU A 269 35.67 -13.08 -5.29
C LEU A 269 36.10 -12.73 -3.86
N TYR A 270 35.74 -13.54 -2.86
CA TYR A 270 36.22 -13.37 -1.50
C TYR A 270 37.69 -13.75 -1.31
N LEU A 271 38.27 -14.55 -2.21
CA LEU A 271 39.72 -14.80 -2.24
C LEU A 271 40.48 -13.64 -2.90
N VAL A 272 39.87 -12.96 -3.89
CA VAL A 272 40.44 -11.76 -4.52
C VAL A 272 40.47 -10.58 -3.56
N ASP A 273 39.36 -10.31 -2.85
CA ASP A 273 39.24 -9.33 -1.76
C ASP A 273 39.99 -8.00 -1.96
N SER A 274 39.80 -7.37 -3.13
CA SER A 274 40.40 -6.07 -3.46
C SER A 274 39.44 -4.92 -3.18
N GLU A 275 39.95 -3.69 -3.14
CA GLU A 275 39.14 -2.46 -3.02
C GLU A 275 38.06 -2.35 -4.10
N THR A 276 38.32 -2.88 -5.29
CA THR A 276 37.36 -2.92 -6.41
C THR A 276 36.26 -3.97 -6.19
N VAL A 277 36.61 -5.16 -5.70
CA VAL A 277 35.70 -6.32 -5.63
C VAL A 277 34.87 -6.34 -4.35
N ARG A 278 35.49 -5.98 -3.21
CA ARG A 278 34.91 -6.13 -1.88
C ARG A 278 33.58 -5.38 -1.70
N PRO A 279 33.41 -4.11 -2.14
CA PRO A 279 32.15 -3.40 -1.98
C PRO A 279 30.96 -4.12 -2.65
N ALA A 280 31.17 -4.64 -3.86
CA ALA A 280 30.15 -5.39 -4.59
C ALA A 280 29.84 -6.74 -3.91
N LEU A 281 30.85 -7.44 -3.42
CA LEU A 281 30.67 -8.68 -2.66
C LEU A 281 29.80 -8.45 -1.42
N LEU A 282 30.13 -7.45 -0.60
CA LEU A 282 29.37 -7.11 0.61
C LEU A 282 27.91 -6.75 0.29
N ARG A 283 27.69 -5.96 -0.77
CA ARG A 283 26.34 -5.61 -1.25
C ARG A 283 25.55 -6.87 -1.59
N VAL A 284 26.13 -7.81 -2.34
CA VAL A 284 25.47 -9.08 -2.69
C VAL A 284 25.22 -9.95 -1.46
N LEU A 285 26.19 -10.08 -0.54
CA LEU A 285 26.00 -10.86 0.70
C LEU A 285 24.87 -10.32 1.57
N ARG A 286 24.62 -9.01 1.54
CA ARG A 286 23.54 -8.37 2.29
C ARG A 286 22.16 -8.74 1.75
N THR A 287 22.01 -8.97 0.44
CA THR A 287 20.70 -9.09 -0.22
C THR A 287 20.42 -10.44 -0.87
N VAL A 288 21.44 -11.28 -1.12
CA VAL A 288 21.29 -12.56 -1.83
C VAL A 288 20.23 -13.45 -1.19
N PRO A 289 19.19 -13.92 -1.91
CA PRO A 289 18.17 -14.79 -1.34
C PRO A 289 18.73 -16.10 -0.78
N LEU A 290 18.22 -16.58 0.36
CA LEU A 290 18.64 -17.86 0.96
C LEU A 290 18.01 -19.07 0.25
N THR A 291 18.55 -19.42 -0.92
CA THR A 291 18.26 -20.66 -1.67
C THR A 291 19.24 -21.77 -1.27
N LEU A 292 19.02 -23.00 -1.75
CA LEU A 292 19.93 -24.13 -1.48
C LEU A 292 21.38 -23.83 -1.94
N PRO A 293 21.64 -23.34 -3.17
CA PRO A 293 22.99 -22.97 -3.62
C PRO A 293 23.62 -21.84 -2.80
N SER A 294 22.88 -20.75 -2.54
CA SER A 294 23.44 -19.58 -1.84
C SER A 294 23.74 -19.89 -0.38
N VAL A 295 22.89 -20.67 0.31
CA VAL A 295 23.13 -21.08 1.71
C VAL A 295 24.42 -21.89 1.83
N ARG A 296 24.76 -22.73 0.84
CA ARG A 296 26.03 -23.45 0.81
C ARG A 296 27.22 -22.48 0.76
N VAL A 297 27.20 -21.55 -0.20
CA VAL A 297 28.24 -20.53 -0.38
C VAL A 297 28.39 -19.66 0.86
N LEU A 298 27.28 -19.15 1.42
CA LEU A 298 27.29 -18.32 2.62
C LEU A 298 27.87 -19.04 3.83
N ARG A 299 27.61 -20.36 4.01
CA ARG A 299 28.23 -21.13 5.09
C ARG A 299 29.75 -21.25 4.93
N HIS A 300 30.23 -21.32 3.70
CA HIS A 300 31.66 -21.36 3.43
C HIS A 300 32.31 -20.02 3.70
N LEU A 301 31.76 -18.94 3.14
CA LEU A 301 32.22 -17.58 3.37
C LEU A 301 32.18 -17.21 4.85
N PHE A 302 31.13 -17.59 5.58
CA PHE A 302 31.05 -17.39 7.03
C PHE A 302 32.19 -18.06 7.79
N LYS A 303 32.54 -19.31 7.42
CA LYS A 303 33.65 -20.04 8.06
C LYS A 303 35.01 -19.48 7.66
N ALA A 304 35.17 -19.02 6.42
CA ALA A 304 36.38 -18.36 5.95
C ALA A 304 36.58 -17.02 6.67
N ALA A 305 35.54 -16.18 6.76
CA ALA A 305 35.55 -14.93 7.50
C ALA A 305 35.81 -15.13 9.01
N GLU A 306 35.19 -16.16 9.61
CA GLU A 306 35.50 -16.58 10.98
C GLU A 306 36.98 -16.98 11.15
N TYR A 307 37.58 -17.60 10.14
CA TYR A 307 38.98 -18.02 10.17
C TYR A 307 39.95 -16.85 10.03
N ARG A 308 39.69 -15.95 9.06
CA ARG A 308 40.45 -14.71 8.80
C ARG A 308 40.30 -13.64 9.89
N TYR A 309 39.31 -13.80 10.76
CA TYR A 309 38.82 -12.74 11.64
C TYR A 309 38.38 -11.48 10.87
N ASP A 310 37.76 -11.70 9.71
CA ASP A 310 37.12 -10.66 8.91
C ASP A 310 35.74 -10.34 9.52
N GLY A 311 35.72 -9.31 10.37
CA GLY A 311 34.52 -8.92 11.10
C GLY A 311 33.36 -8.52 10.20
N GLU A 312 33.62 -7.91 9.05
CA GLU A 312 32.61 -7.34 8.17
C GLU A 312 31.81 -8.43 7.45
N VAL A 313 32.49 -9.37 6.78
CA VAL A 313 31.83 -10.52 6.13
C VAL A 313 31.20 -11.45 7.18
N PHE A 314 31.92 -11.70 8.28
CA PHE A 314 31.40 -12.52 9.37
C PHE A 314 30.12 -11.94 9.97
N GLY A 315 30.13 -10.63 10.26
CA GLY A 315 29.04 -9.90 10.87
C GLY A 315 27.82 -9.79 9.98
N LEU A 316 28.04 -9.50 8.69
CA LEU A 316 26.98 -9.44 7.69
C LEU A 316 26.25 -10.78 7.54
N ILE A 317 27.00 -11.88 7.40
CA ILE A 317 26.39 -13.22 7.28
C ILE A 317 25.76 -13.66 8.63
N ALA A 318 26.36 -13.29 9.77
CA ALA A 318 25.77 -13.51 11.08
C ALA A 318 24.41 -12.81 11.23
N TRP A 319 24.30 -11.56 10.79
CA TRP A 319 23.06 -10.81 10.74
C TRP A 319 22.01 -11.49 9.85
N ARG A 320 22.39 -11.98 8.66
CA ARG A 320 21.48 -12.79 7.81
C ARG A 320 20.94 -14.01 8.56
N TYR A 321 21.78 -14.73 9.31
CA TYR A 321 21.32 -15.89 10.10
C TYR A 321 20.38 -15.52 11.25
N GLU A 322 20.52 -14.30 11.80
CA GLU A 322 19.61 -13.77 12.80
C GLU A 322 18.27 -13.34 12.20
N LYS A 323 18.27 -12.67 11.04
CA LYS A 323 17.05 -12.07 10.43
C LYS A 323 16.20 -13.07 9.65
N GLU A 324 16.82 -13.94 8.88
CA GLU A 324 16.12 -14.74 7.87
C GLU A 324 15.29 -15.87 8.49
N ARG A 325 14.12 -16.11 7.90
CA ARG A 325 13.30 -17.26 8.29
C ARG A 325 13.89 -18.54 7.69
N PRO A 326 13.88 -19.66 8.44
CA PRO A 326 14.35 -20.92 7.89
C PRO A 326 13.46 -21.39 6.73
N LEU A 327 14.07 -22.03 5.74
CA LEU A 327 13.35 -22.80 4.73
C LEU A 327 12.64 -23.99 5.41
N GLY A 328 11.45 -24.36 4.94
CA GLY A 328 10.65 -25.45 5.50
C GLY A 328 11.43 -26.76 5.66
N ALA A 329 11.04 -27.59 6.64
CA ALA A 329 11.77 -28.78 7.08
C ALA A 329 11.99 -29.86 6.00
N SER A 330 11.30 -29.77 4.86
CA SER A 330 11.35 -30.75 3.76
C SER A 330 12.63 -30.72 2.92
N ARG A 331 13.56 -29.77 3.14
CA ARG A 331 14.82 -29.67 2.39
C ARG A 331 16.05 -29.92 3.29
N PRO A 332 16.54 -31.17 3.44
CA PRO A 332 17.58 -31.55 4.40
C PRO A 332 18.97 -30.89 4.18
N ARG A 333 19.16 -30.13 3.10
CA ARG A 333 20.38 -29.34 2.84
C ARG A 333 20.17 -27.82 2.89
N GLY A 334 18.95 -27.35 3.17
CA GLY A 334 18.55 -25.93 3.20
C GLY A 334 18.90 -25.21 4.50
N PHE A 335 18.53 -23.93 4.61
CA PHE A 335 18.62 -23.15 5.85
C PHE A 335 17.50 -23.55 6.82
N THR A 336 17.64 -24.68 7.50
CA THR A 336 16.63 -25.23 8.43
C THR A 336 16.64 -24.50 9.79
N PRO A 337 15.61 -24.67 10.66
CA PRO A 337 15.61 -24.11 12.02
C PRO A 337 16.81 -24.55 12.87
N GLU A 338 17.27 -25.79 12.72
CA GLU A 338 18.43 -26.35 13.43
C GLU A 338 19.72 -25.70 12.92
N THR A 339 19.82 -25.52 11.60
CA THR A 339 20.95 -24.82 10.96
C THR A 339 21.05 -23.39 11.47
N ARG A 340 19.92 -22.66 11.49
CA ARG A 340 19.84 -21.30 12.03
C ARG A 340 20.26 -21.26 13.50
N THR A 341 19.70 -22.15 14.33
CA THR A 341 20.05 -22.26 15.76
C THR A 341 21.55 -22.52 15.95
N TYR A 342 22.13 -23.43 15.17
CA TYR A 342 23.55 -23.75 15.21
C TYR A 342 24.42 -22.51 14.94
N PHE A 343 24.15 -21.79 13.85
CA PHE A 343 24.96 -20.63 13.46
C PHE A 343 24.80 -19.46 14.44
N ARG A 344 23.59 -19.17 14.91
CA ARG A 344 23.35 -18.14 15.95
C ARG A 344 24.15 -18.44 17.23
N ARG A 345 24.15 -19.70 17.69
CA ARG A 345 25.00 -20.13 18.81
C ARG A 345 26.50 -20.03 18.49
N ARG A 346 26.90 -20.32 17.24
CA ARG A 346 28.29 -20.28 16.81
C ARG A 346 28.85 -18.86 16.81
N VAL A 347 28.11 -17.89 16.29
CA VAL A 347 28.53 -16.47 16.28
C VAL A 347 28.94 -16.02 17.69
N TRP A 348 28.04 -16.18 18.67
CA TRP A 348 28.36 -15.80 20.05
C TRP A 348 29.50 -16.65 20.64
N ARG A 349 29.57 -17.94 20.35
CA ARG A 349 30.66 -18.80 20.85
C ARG A 349 32.03 -18.28 20.38
N THR A 350 32.13 -17.85 19.14
CA THR A 350 33.37 -17.32 18.55
C THR A 350 33.76 -16.01 19.21
N LEU A 351 32.83 -15.04 19.30
CA LEU A 351 33.05 -13.77 20.00
C LEU A 351 33.42 -13.97 21.48
N ARG A 352 32.68 -14.82 22.19
CA ARG A 352 32.95 -15.12 23.60
C ARG A 352 34.33 -15.73 23.80
N ARG A 353 34.76 -16.64 22.92
CA ARG A 353 36.11 -17.23 22.98
C ARG A 353 37.20 -16.20 22.75
N LEU A 354 37.03 -15.30 21.77
CA LEU A 354 37.97 -14.20 21.55
C LEU A 354 38.03 -13.28 22.77
N GLY A 355 36.89 -12.96 23.36
CA GLY A 355 36.81 -12.14 24.57
C GLY A 355 37.44 -12.79 25.81
N GLU A 356 37.16 -14.08 26.04
CA GLU A 356 37.76 -14.89 27.12
C GLU A 356 39.28 -15.05 26.97
N LEU A 357 39.79 -14.96 25.73
CA LEU A 357 41.23 -15.00 25.42
C LEU A 357 41.87 -13.60 25.39
N GLU A 358 41.12 -12.55 25.68
CA GLU A 358 41.54 -11.15 25.53
C GLU A 358 42.16 -10.84 24.15
N SER A 359 41.68 -11.52 23.10
CA SER A 359 42.23 -11.35 21.76
C SER A 359 41.97 -9.93 21.23
N PRO A 360 42.96 -9.28 20.59
CA PRO A 360 42.75 -7.99 19.93
C PRO A 360 41.71 -8.08 18.79
N ASP A 361 41.48 -9.27 18.24
CA ASP A 361 40.51 -9.52 17.18
C ASP A 361 39.04 -9.46 17.67
N PHE A 362 38.80 -9.49 18.99
CA PHE A 362 37.44 -9.44 19.54
C PHE A 362 36.69 -8.19 19.07
N VAL A 363 37.29 -7.02 19.21
CA VAL A 363 36.65 -5.74 18.87
C VAL A 363 36.36 -5.68 17.38
N ARG A 364 37.32 -6.04 16.51
CA ARG A 364 37.13 -6.09 15.06
C ARG A 364 35.94 -6.97 14.64
N MET A 365 35.85 -8.17 15.22
CA MET A 365 34.74 -9.11 14.94
C MET A 365 33.40 -8.61 15.50
N ALA A 366 33.40 -8.03 16.70
CA ALA A 366 32.20 -7.48 17.32
C ALA A 366 31.67 -6.25 16.56
N VAL A 367 32.55 -5.36 16.09
CA VAL A 367 32.20 -4.19 15.28
C VAL A 367 31.45 -4.62 14.03
N GLY A 368 31.98 -5.56 13.25
CA GLY A 368 31.30 -6.01 12.04
C GLY A 368 29.94 -6.67 12.31
N VAL A 369 29.77 -7.38 13.44
CA VAL A 369 28.47 -7.91 13.85
C VAL A 369 27.48 -6.78 14.17
N LEU A 370 27.91 -5.72 14.84
CA LEU A 370 27.04 -4.60 15.24
C LEU A 370 26.70 -3.68 14.05
N LEU A 371 27.65 -3.41 13.15
CA LEU A 371 27.44 -2.56 11.96
C LEU A 371 26.45 -3.17 10.95
N ALA A 372 26.25 -4.48 10.98
CA ALA A 372 25.29 -5.13 10.10
C ALA A 372 23.83 -4.76 10.44
N PHE A 373 23.53 -4.37 11.68
CA PHE A 373 22.19 -4.00 12.14
C PHE A 373 21.86 -2.53 11.84
N GLY A 374 20.59 -2.25 11.56
CA GLY A 374 20.06 -0.88 11.49
C GLY A 374 18.72 -0.74 12.23
N ASP A 375 18.24 0.48 12.46
CA ASP A 375 17.03 0.75 13.24
C ASP A 375 15.78 0.01 12.73
N GLY A 376 15.71 -0.22 11.41
CA GLY A 376 14.64 -1.01 10.78
C GLY A 376 14.62 -2.50 11.14
N ASP A 377 15.65 -3.01 11.83
CA ASP A 377 15.66 -4.38 12.38
C ASP A 377 14.91 -4.48 13.73
N ALA A 378 14.47 -3.38 14.33
CA ALA A 378 13.65 -3.44 15.54
C ALA A 378 12.35 -4.24 15.29
N VAL A 379 12.03 -5.16 16.20
CA VAL A 379 10.78 -5.93 16.17
C VAL A 379 9.76 -5.41 17.19
N PRO A 380 8.46 -5.68 17.03
CA PRO A 380 7.48 -5.28 18.04
C PRO A 380 7.78 -5.87 19.43
N VAL A 381 7.49 -5.08 20.46
CA VAL A 381 7.49 -5.54 21.86
C VAL A 381 6.59 -6.76 21.97
N ARG A 382 7.09 -7.80 22.64
CA ARG A 382 6.37 -9.06 22.80
C ARG A 382 6.12 -9.33 24.27
N THR A 383 4.91 -9.76 24.58
CA THR A 383 4.53 -10.23 25.92
C THR A 383 4.11 -11.68 25.84
N THR A 384 4.57 -12.51 26.78
CA THR A 384 4.25 -13.94 26.85
C THR A 384 3.88 -14.35 28.27
N GLY A 385 2.96 -15.30 28.43
CA GLY A 385 2.44 -15.69 29.74
C GLY A 385 1.33 -14.78 30.24
N TRP A 386 0.77 -15.10 31.41
CA TRP A 386 -0.40 -14.43 32.00
C TRP A 386 -0.20 -14.19 33.50
N GLY A 387 -0.83 -13.14 34.03
CA GLY A 387 -0.77 -12.79 35.46
C GLY A 387 0.66 -12.56 35.97
N ARG A 388 1.00 -13.16 37.12
CA ARG A 388 2.34 -13.04 37.74
C ARG A 388 3.48 -13.70 36.92
N ASN A 389 3.16 -14.53 35.93
CA ASN A 389 4.15 -15.22 35.06
C ASN A 389 4.38 -14.51 33.72
N GLN A 390 3.88 -13.29 33.58
CA GLN A 390 4.06 -12.48 32.38
C GLN A 390 5.54 -12.15 32.17
N LYS A 391 6.03 -12.39 30.96
CA LYS A 391 7.41 -12.13 30.51
C LYS A 391 7.35 -11.15 29.36
N GLN A 392 8.01 -10.01 29.54
CA GLN A 392 8.11 -8.97 28.52
C GLN A 392 9.44 -9.10 27.75
N TRP A 393 9.38 -8.78 26.47
CA TRP A 393 10.50 -8.83 25.53
C TRP A 393 10.51 -7.51 24.76
N ASP A 394 11.63 -6.81 24.79
CA ASP A 394 11.78 -5.49 24.17
C ASP A 394 12.06 -5.58 22.66
N VAL A 395 12.16 -4.46 21.96
CA VAL A 395 12.20 -4.40 20.50
C VAL A 395 13.42 -5.08 19.84
N TRP A 396 14.47 -5.38 20.59
CA TRP A 396 15.67 -6.09 20.09
C TRP A 396 15.75 -7.54 20.54
N TRP A 397 14.70 -8.07 21.18
CA TRP A 397 14.72 -9.37 21.87
C TRP A 397 15.22 -10.59 21.07
N PRO A 398 15.00 -10.72 19.74
CA PRO A 398 15.28 -11.98 19.06
C PRO A 398 16.75 -12.13 18.65
N TYR A 399 17.60 -11.11 18.77
CA TYR A 399 18.94 -11.11 18.18
C TYR A 399 20.01 -11.58 19.17
N TRP A 400 20.52 -12.80 19.01
CA TRP A 400 21.30 -13.45 20.05
C TRP A 400 22.68 -12.83 20.22
N ALA A 401 23.50 -12.84 19.17
CA ALA A 401 24.87 -12.31 19.27
C ALA A 401 24.89 -10.80 19.55
N PHE A 402 23.97 -10.05 18.92
CA PHE A 402 23.77 -8.62 19.14
C PHE A 402 23.52 -8.30 20.62
N ASN A 403 22.52 -8.92 21.24
CA ASN A 403 22.22 -8.67 22.66
C ASN A 403 23.30 -9.21 23.60
N GLN A 404 24.01 -10.28 23.22
CA GLN A 404 25.16 -10.73 24.01
C GLN A 404 26.30 -9.70 23.98
N LEU A 405 26.52 -9.01 22.87
CA LEU A 405 27.51 -7.94 22.81
C LEU A 405 27.06 -6.74 23.65
N LEU A 406 25.80 -6.28 23.51
CA LEU A 406 25.34 -5.02 24.12
C LEU A 406 24.85 -5.15 25.56
N TYR A 407 24.30 -6.30 25.96
CA TYR A 407 23.50 -6.44 27.19
C TYR A 407 23.88 -7.63 28.07
N ARG A 408 25.06 -8.24 27.89
CA ARG A 408 25.48 -9.41 28.68
C ARG A 408 25.45 -9.17 30.20
N ARG A 409 25.81 -7.97 30.63
CA ARG A 409 25.87 -7.54 32.03
C ARG A 409 24.73 -6.57 32.37
N SER A 410 23.67 -6.59 31.59
CA SER A 410 22.52 -5.70 31.76
C SER A 410 21.75 -5.97 33.06
N PRO A 411 21.41 -4.92 33.83
CA PRO A 411 20.47 -5.03 34.95
C PRO A 411 19.01 -5.01 34.51
N ARG A 412 18.72 -4.77 33.22
CA ARG A 412 17.36 -4.71 32.65
C ARG A 412 17.00 -5.89 31.75
N TYR A 413 17.97 -6.55 31.14
CA TYR A 413 17.75 -7.72 30.29
C TYR A 413 18.45 -8.97 30.80
N GLU A 414 17.90 -10.13 30.46
CA GLU A 414 18.54 -11.41 30.71
C GLU A 414 18.39 -12.39 29.53
N PRO A 415 19.43 -13.21 29.26
CA PRO A 415 19.43 -14.15 28.16
C PRO A 415 18.53 -15.37 28.42
N VAL A 416 17.80 -15.81 27.40
CA VAL A 416 17.01 -17.05 27.40
C VAL A 416 17.61 -18.01 26.39
N GLU A 417 18.52 -18.88 26.85
CA GLU A 417 19.38 -19.70 25.97
C GLU A 417 18.62 -20.64 25.02
N ASN A 418 17.52 -21.24 25.47
CA ASN A 418 16.72 -22.13 24.62
C ASN A 418 16.04 -21.39 23.47
N ARG A 419 15.70 -20.11 23.65
CA ARG A 419 15.10 -19.27 22.61
C ARG A 419 16.13 -18.45 21.84
N LEU A 420 17.36 -18.38 22.34
CA LEU A 420 18.42 -17.52 21.83
C LEU A 420 17.93 -16.07 21.70
N GLY A 421 17.41 -15.52 22.77
CA GLY A 421 16.91 -14.14 22.82
C GLY A 421 17.07 -13.55 24.21
N PHE A 422 16.74 -12.27 24.36
CA PHE A 422 16.82 -11.54 25.63
C PHE A 422 15.43 -11.08 26.05
N ARG A 423 15.06 -11.32 27.31
CA ARG A 423 13.82 -10.82 27.90
C ARG A 423 14.11 -9.72 28.91
N CYS A 424 13.12 -8.89 29.19
CA CYS A 424 13.18 -7.94 30.30
C CYS A 424 13.22 -8.71 31.63
N ARG A 425 14.05 -8.22 32.57
CA ARG A 425 14.01 -8.62 33.97
C ARG A 425 12.76 -8.03 34.63
N ALA A 426 12.32 -8.60 35.75
CA ALA A 426 11.10 -8.18 36.44
C ALA A 426 11.10 -6.70 36.88
N THR A 427 12.29 -6.11 37.07
CA THR A 427 12.50 -4.73 37.52
C THR A 427 12.49 -3.69 36.40
N TYR A 428 12.27 -4.10 35.15
CA TYR A 428 12.34 -3.19 33.99
C TYR A 428 11.20 -3.48 33.02
N ARG A 429 10.55 -2.42 32.55
CA ARG A 429 9.56 -2.51 31.48
C ARG A 429 10.14 -2.04 30.16
N ALA A 430 9.76 -2.73 29.07
CA ALA A 430 10.20 -2.36 27.73
C ALA A 430 9.85 -0.90 27.42
N GLY A 431 10.81 -0.15 26.88
CA GLY A 431 10.69 1.29 26.59
C GLY A 431 11.02 2.24 27.75
N GLU A 432 11.26 1.75 28.97
CA GLU A 432 11.74 2.60 30.07
C GLU A 432 13.18 3.11 29.80
N ARG A 433 13.56 4.19 30.49
CA ARG A 433 14.90 4.79 30.34
C ARG A 433 16.00 3.78 30.68
N ALA A 434 17.01 3.69 29.82
CA ALA A 434 18.16 2.84 30.05
C ALA A 434 18.95 3.31 31.30
N PRO A 435 19.53 2.38 32.07
CA PRO A 435 20.30 2.72 33.25
C PRO A 435 21.64 3.36 32.86
N ASP A 436 22.15 4.26 33.71
CA ASP A 436 23.46 4.93 33.53
C ASP A 436 24.64 4.01 33.93
N VAL A 437 24.59 2.73 33.53
CA VAL A 437 25.68 1.76 33.72
C VAL A 437 26.08 1.12 32.37
N ARG A 438 27.29 0.56 32.33
CA ARG A 438 27.79 -0.21 31.18
C ARG A 438 27.26 -1.65 31.22
N GLU A 439 26.65 -2.08 30.13
CA GLU A 439 25.88 -3.34 30.04
C GLU A 439 26.55 -4.40 29.13
N GLU A 440 27.52 -3.98 28.32
CA GLU A 440 28.11 -4.77 27.23
C GLU A 440 28.98 -5.92 27.70
N ALA A 441 29.33 -6.85 26.82
CA ALA A 441 30.35 -7.86 27.08
C ALA A 441 31.78 -7.30 26.94
N PHE A 442 32.69 -7.77 27.81
CA PHE A 442 34.14 -7.51 27.75
C PHE A 442 34.53 -6.01 27.67
N PRO A 443 34.16 -5.18 28.67
CA PRO A 443 34.33 -3.72 28.63
C PRO A 443 35.79 -3.28 28.43
N LYS A 444 36.73 -4.00 29.04
CA LYS A 444 38.16 -3.70 29.00
C LYS A 444 38.77 -3.89 27.60
N LEU A 445 38.20 -4.78 26.78
CA LEU A 445 38.66 -4.95 25.40
C LEU A 445 38.26 -3.76 24.53
N TRP A 446 37.05 -3.23 24.74
CA TRP A 446 36.62 -1.99 24.08
C TRP A 446 37.48 -0.78 24.48
N GLU A 447 37.83 -0.67 25.77
CA GLU A 447 38.71 0.39 26.28
C GLU A 447 40.13 0.33 25.70
N ARG A 448 40.65 -0.87 25.43
CA ARG A 448 41.97 -1.07 24.80
C ARG A 448 41.97 -0.74 23.30
N THR A 449 40.80 -0.74 22.65
CA THR A 449 40.64 -0.48 21.21
C THR A 449 39.52 0.53 20.95
N PRO A 450 39.65 1.79 21.43
CA PRO A 450 38.60 2.80 21.33
C PRO A 450 38.30 3.23 19.89
N ALA A 451 39.24 3.05 18.96
CA ALA A 451 39.00 3.25 17.52
C ALA A 451 37.84 2.40 16.99
N GLY A 452 37.63 1.19 17.53
CA GLY A 452 36.49 0.35 17.16
C GLY A 452 35.15 0.93 17.63
N LEU A 453 35.12 1.63 18.77
CA LEU A 453 33.92 2.33 19.25
C LEU A 453 33.64 3.57 18.39
N LEU A 454 34.67 4.33 18.02
CA LEU A 454 34.52 5.48 17.13
C LEU A 454 33.97 5.05 15.76
N HIS A 455 34.50 3.96 15.19
CA HIS A 455 33.98 3.37 13.95
C HIS A 455 32.50 2.97 14.08
N LEU A 456 32.06 2.45 15.22
CA LEU A 456 30.63 2.19 15.44
C LEU A 456 29.79 3.48 15.44
N LEU A 457 30.29 4.56 16.05
CA LEU A 457 29.58 5.85 16.07
C LEU A 457 29.56 6.53 14.70
N ASP A 458 30.53 6.22 13.86
CA ASP A 458 30.65 6.74 12.50
C ASP A 458 29.76 5.97 11.51
N GLU A 459 29.79 4.65 11.52
CA GLU A 459 29.16 3.85 10.44
C GLU A 459 27.84 3.19 10.82
N SER A 460 27.50 3.10 12.11
CA SER A 460 26.27 2.42 12.53
C SER A 460 25.03 3.22 12.16
N ARG A 461 23.94 2.48 11.92
CA ARG A 461 22.59 3.02 11.73
C ARG A 461 21.61 2.43 12.75
N CYS A 462 22.09 2.15 13.96
CA CYS A 462 21.37 1.40 14.98
C CYS A 462 21.46 2.09 16.35
N ALA A 463 20.36 2.64 16.86
CA ALA A 463 20.33 3.41 18.10
C ALA A 463 20.94 2.69 19.32
N PRO A 464 20.67 1.39 19.59
CA PRO A 464 21.34 0.65 20.66
C PRO A 464 22.87 0.60 20.55
N VAL A 465 23.40 0.57 19.33
CA VAL A 465 24.85 0.55 19.08
C VAL A 465 25.43 1.92 19.42
N HIS A 466 24.75 3.01 19.03
CA HIS A 466 25.13 4.37 19.41
C HIS A 466 25.10 4.58 20.92
N ASP A 467 24.06 4.10 21.60
CA ASP A 467 23.95 4.19 23.06
C ASP A 467 25.08 3.46 23.78
N PHE A 468 25.36 2.23 23.36
CA PHE A 468 26.47 1.44 23.88
C PHE A 468 27.81 2.12 23.61
N ALA A 469 28.11 2.44 22.35
CA ALA A 469 29.43 2.91 21.94
C ALA A 469 29.72 4.29 22.55
N SER A 470 28.72 5.17 22.64
CA SER A 470 28.88 6.50 23.27
C SER A 470 29.15 6.38 24.78
N ARG A 471 28.55 5.40 25.48
CA ARG A 471 28.85 5.15 26.90
C ARG A 471 30.22 4.51 27.09
N ALA A 472 30.58 3.54 26.25
CA ALA A 472 31.88 2.87 26.34
C ALA A 472 33.04 3.83 26.01
N LEU A 473 32.87 4.72 25.03
CA LEU A 473 33.90 5.66 24.61
C LEU A 473 34.17 6.75 25.66
N ARG A 474 33.17 7.13 26.47
CA ARG A 474 33.36 8.01 27.65
C ARG A 474 34.34 7.45 28.68
N ALA A 475 34.54 6.13 28.72
CA ALA A 475 35.55 5.51 29.59
C ALA A 475 36.97 5.59 29.02
N CYS A 476 37.18 6.28 27.89
CA CYS A 476 38.47 6.42 27.20
C CYS A 476 38.89 7.91 27.05
N PRO A 477 39.06 8.67 28.15
CA PRO A 477 39.29 10.12 28.10
C PRO A 477 40.54 10.52 27.30
N ASP A 478 41.65 9.77 27.40
CA ASP A 478 42.89 10.06 26.66
C ASP A 478 42.75 9.90 25.14
N PHE A 479 41.84 9.01 24.71
CA PHE A 479 41.50 8.88 23.30
C PHE A 479 40.62 10.05 22.85
N LEU A 480 39.59 10.37 23.64
CA LEU A 480 38.69 11.50 23.38
C LEU A 480 39.44 12.83 23.30
N ALA A 481 40.43 13.06 24.17
CA ALA A 481 41.25 14.28 24.18
C ALA A 481 42.04 14.49 22.88
N ARG A 482 42.37 13.41 22.15
CA ARG A 482 43.15 13.43 20.91
C ARG A 482 42.32 13.50 19.63
N LEU A 483 41.00 13.40 19.71
CA LEU A 483 40.13 13.57 18.54
C LEU A 483 40.34 14.96 17.95
N ASP A 484 40.39 15.08 16.64
CA ASP A 484 40.42 16.38 15.94
C ASP A 484 39.01 17.01 15.89
N VAL A 485 38.92 18.19 15.28
CA VAL A 485 37.66 18.93 15.14
C VAL A 485 36.68 18.18 14.23
N ASP A 486 37.16 17.56 13.16
CA ASP A 486 36.34 16.84 12.19
C ASP A 486 35.67 15.61 12.81
N ALA A 487 36.39 14.87 13.65
CA ALA A 487 35.82 13.75 14.41
C ALA A 487 34.74 14.23 15.40
N VAL A 488 34.92 15.37 16.06
CA VAL A 488 33.89 15.94 16.95
C VAL A 488 32.68 16.42 16.16
N ALA A 489 32.89 17.07 15.02
CA ALA A 489 31.82 17.49 14.11
C ALA A 489 31.02 16.28 13.61
N MET A 490 31.70 15.20 13.22
CA MET A 490 31.07 13.93 12.85
C MET A 490 30.14 13.45 13.97
N LEU A 491 30.62 13.38 15.22
CA LEU A 491 29.81 12.93 16.35
C LEU A 491 28.56 13.80 16.59
N LEU A 492 28.68 15.13 16.44
CA LEU A 492 27.59 16.08 16.60
C LEU A 492 26.49 15.92 15.55
N GLU A 493 26.88 15.66 14.30
CA GLU A 493 25.97 15.54 13.17
C GLU A 493 25.24 14.19 13.08
N ARG A 494 25.67 13.18 13.86
CA ARG A 494 24.97 11.90 13.91
C ARG A 494 23.52 12.07 14.38
N PRO A 495 22.56 11.35 13.78
CA PRO A 495 21.14 11.49 14.09
C PRO A 495 20.73 10.80 15.40
N TYR A 496 21.69 10.39 16.23
CA TYR A 496 21.50 9.67 17.47
C TYR A 496 21.88 10.54 18.66
N GLU A 497 20.91 10.79 19.53
CA GLU A 497 21.06 11.73 20.65
C GLU A 497 22.25 11.39 21.56
N SER A 498 22.50 10.11 21.84
CA SER A 498 23.59 9.67 22.72
C SER A 498 24.98 10.00 22.17
N THR A 499 25.14 9.95 20.85
CA THR A 499 26.36 10.28 20.11
C THR A 499 26.52 11.78 19.98
N ALA A 500 25.46 12.47 19.56
CA ALA A 500 25.43 13.93 19.47
C ALA A 500 25.73 14.60 20.82
N ARG A 501 25.20 14.04 21.92
CA ARG A 501 25.51 14.50 23.28
C ARG A 501 26.98 14.33 23.62
N LEU A 502 27.61 13.21 23.26
CA LEU A 502 29.06 13.04 23.45
C LEU A 502 29.85 14.06 22.63
N GLY A 503 29.47 14.27 21.37
CA GLY A 503 30.06 15.31 20.51
C GLY A 503 29.94 16.70 21.14
N PHE A 504 28.78 17.03 21.73
CA PHE A 504 28.56 18.30 22.41
C PHE A 504 29.37 18.46 23.70
N GLU A 505 29.50 17.40 24.50
CA GLU A 505 30.35 17.39 25.70
C GLU A 505 31.81 17.71 25.32
N LEU A 506 32.31 17.14 24.21
CA LEU A 506 33.67 17.39 23.70
C LEU A 506 33.82 18.78 23.09
N ALA A 507 32.83 19.22 22.30
CA ALA A 507 32.82 20.55 21.71
C ALA A 507 32.81 21.61 22.80
N SER A 508 32.00 21.46 23.85
CA SER A 508 31.90 22.45 24.94
C SER A 508 33.21 22.63 25.73
N GLN A 509 34.08 21.61 25.75
CA GLN A 509 35.40 21.71 26.41
C GLN A 509 36.43 22.44 25.55
N ARG A 510 36.22 22.46 24.23
CA ARG A 510 37.18 22.98 23.26
C ARG A 510 36.76 24.32 22.70
N LEU A 511 35.45 24.58 22.62
CA LEU A 511 34.92 25.65 21.81
C LEU A 511 35.07 27.01 22.52
N ASP A 512 36.04 27.80 22.07
CA ASP A 512 36.04 29.26 22.25
C ASP A 512 35.26 29.91 21.10
N ALA A 513 34.05 30.40 21.40
CA ALA A 513 33.15 31.00 20.41
C ALA A 513 33.80 32.13 19.59
N ARG A 514 34.87 32.76 20.11
CA ARG A 514 35.59 33.86 19.44
C ARG A 514 36.71 33.39 18.51
N ARG A 515 37.15 32.14 18.58
CA ARG A 515 38.34 31.63 17.86
C ARG A 515 38.09 30.38 17.02
N GLU A 516 37.02 29.64 17.28
CA GLU A 516 36.84 28.31 16.72
C GLU A 516 36.33 28.26 15.28
N PRO A 517 36.54 27.14 14.56
CA PRO A 517 36.09 26.97 13.19
C PRO A 517 34.57 27.09 13.08
N ARG A 518 34.11 27.95 12.17
CA ARG A 518 32.68 28.12 11.84
C ARG A 518 31.98 26.79 11.53
N ALA A 519 32.72 25.84 10.95
CA ALA A 519 32.23 24.49 10.66
C ALA A 519 31.79 23.73 11.93
N LEU A 520 32.55 23.82 13.02
CA LEU A 520 32.20 23.15 14.28
C LEU A 520 30.97 23.81 14.92
N LEU A 521 30.90 25.15 14.93
CA LEU A 521 29.72 25.86 15.43
C LEU A 521 28.44 25.49 14.64
N LEU A 522 28.55 25.34 13.32
CA LEU A 522 27.46 24.87 12.47
C LEU A 522 27.07 23.42 12.82
N ALA A 523 28.04 22.53 13.04
CA ALA A 523 27.77 21.15 13.46
C ALA A 523 27.02 21.08 14.80
N VAL A 524 27.36 21.93 15.77
CA VAL A 524 26.61 22.03 17.04
C VAL A 524 25.18 22.51 16.80
N ALA A 525 25.00 23.53 15.95
CA ALA A 525 23.67 24.05 15.59
C ALA A 525 22.81 23.04 14.82
N ARG A 526 23.42 22.08 14.11
CA ARG A 526 22.74 21.00 13.37
C ARG A 526 22.56 19.71 14.18
N SER A 527 23.06 19.69 15.41
CA SER A 527 23.10 18.48 16.24
C SER A 527 21.71 17.93 16.57
N SER A 528 21.57 16.60 16.62
CA SER A 528 20.33 15.95 17.08
C SER A 528 20.02 16.21 18.55
N TYR A 529 21.00 16.61 19.35
CA TYR A 529 20.84 16.93 20.77
C TYR A 529 20.36 18.38 20.98
N ALA A 530 19.11 18.56 21.44
CA ALA A 530 18.50 19.89 21.57
C ALA A 530 19.26 20.89 22.46
N PRO A 531 19.83 20.50 23.63
CA PRO A 531 20.64 21.40 24.43
C PRO A 531 21.91 21.90 23.71
N ALA A 532 22.49 21.10 22.80
CA ALA A 532 23.60 21.54 21.97
C ALA A 532 23.19 22.69 21.06
N ARG A 533 22.06 22.56 20.37
CA ARG A 533 21.53 23.60 19.48
C ARG A 533 21.23 24.90 20.23
N GLN A 534 20.59 24.80 21.40
CA GLN A 534 20.33 25.97 22.25
C GLN A 534 21.60 26.68 22.72
N GLN A 535 22.67 25.92 23.01
CA GLN A 535 23.97 26.51 23.32
C GLN A 535 24.61 27.15 22.08
N ALA A 536 24.51 26.52 20.90
CA ALA A 536 25.00 27.09 19.65
C ALA A 536 24.32 28.44 19.34
N PHE A 537 23.01 28.56 19.55
CA PHE A 537 22.29 29.82 19.35
C PHE A 537 22.86 30.94 20.23
N ARG A 538 23.13 30.65 21.51
CA ARG A 538 23.77 31.60 22.43
C ARG A 538 25.16 32.02 21.98
N TRP A 539 25.99 31.06 21.58
CA TRP A 539 27.33 31.36 21.04
C TRP A 539 27.26 32.20 19.76
N MET A 540 26.35 31.88 18.84
CA MET A 540 26.17 32.64 17.60
C MET A 540 25.67 34.06 17.85
N ASP A 541 24.83 34.29 18.86
CA ASP A 541 24.40 35.63 19.25
C ASP A 541 25.58 36.50 19.71
N GLU A 542 26.55 35.93 20.44
CA GLU A 542 27.76 36.64 20.91
C GLU A 542 28.69 37.05 19.77
N VAL A 543 28.76 36.28 18.68
CA VAL A 543 29.62 36.56 17.52
C VAL A 543 28.85 36.93 16.25
N ARG A 544 27.59 37.35 16.40
CA ARG A 544 26.64 37.67 15.32
C ARG A 544 27.26 38.50 14.19
N HIS A 545 27.98 39.57 14.54
CA HIS A 545 28.59 40.48 13.55
C HIS A 545 29.62 39.79 12.64
N ALA A 546 30.32 38.76 13.13
CA ALA A 546 31.30 38.01 12.35
C ALA A 546 30.67 36.91 11.47
N LEU A 547 29.42 36.52 11.75
CA LEU A 547 28.71 35.44 11.06
C LEU A 547 27.73 35.94 10.00
N ILE A 548 27.21 37.16 10.13
CA ILE A 548 26.08 37.63 9.30
C ILE A 548 26.42 37.79 7.81
N GLU A 549 27.69 38.04 7.47
CA GLU A 549 28.16 38.09 6.07
C GLU A 549 28.56 36.72 5.52
N ASP A 550 28.61 35.68 6.36
CA ASP A 550 28.91 34.31 5.92
C ASP A 550 27.65 33.63 5.37
N THR A 551 27.40 33.86 4.08
CA THR A 551 26.25 33.29 3.36
C THR A 551 26.24 31.76 3.36
N SER A 552 27.41 31.11 3.42
CA SER A 552 27.49 29.64 3.45
C SER A 552 27.04 29.08 4.80
N PHE A 553 27.44 29.75 5.88
CA PHE A 553 27.04 29.42 7.24
C PHE A 553 25.53 29.61 7.46
N ILE A 554 24.98 30.75 7.04
CA ILE A 554 23.54 31.02 7.14
C ILE A 554 22.73 30.01 6.32
N ALA A 555 23.19 29.68 5.10
CA ALA A 555 22.54 28.65 4.29
C ALA A 555 22.52 27.29 5.01
N GLY A 556 23.64 26.88 5.61
CA GLY A 556 23.72 25.64 6.39
C GLY A 556 22.77 25.60 7.61
N LEU A 557 22.50 26.75 8.24
CA LEU A 557 21.49 26.84 9.30
C LEU A 557 20.07 26.77 8.75
N ALA A 558 19.81 27.46 7.64
CA ALA A 558 18.50 27.52 6.99
C ALA A 558 18.06 26.15 6.43
N THR A 559 19.00 25.32 5.99
CA THR A 559 18.72 23.96 5.47
C THR A 559 18.93 22.86 6.51
N ALA A 560 19.14 23.21 7.78
CA ALA A 560 19.31 22.24 8.85
C ALA A 560 18.07 21.35 9.04
N ARG A 561 18.28 20.08 9.44
CA ARG A 561 17.19 19.12 9.69
C ARG A 561 16.21 19.59 10.77
N HIS A 562 16.69 20.31 11.78
CA HIS A 562 15.91 20.70 12.95
C HIS A 562 15.25 22.07 12.77
N ALA A 563 13.94 22.14 13.04
CA ALA A 563 13.13 23.32 12.79
C ALA A 563 13.51 24.53 13.66
N ASP A 564 13.99 24.31 14.88
CA ASP A 564 14.48 25.37 15.77
C ASP A 564 15.73 26.07 15.21
N THR A 565 16.66 25.31 14.60
CA THR A 565 17.82 25.89 13.89
C THR A 565 17.41 26.73 12.68
N ARG A 566 16.45 26.24 11.89
CA ARG A 566 15.94 27.01 10.75
C ARG A 566 15.19 28.27 11.18
N ALA A 567 14.41 28.16 12.26
CA ALA A 567 13.73 29.31 12.86
C ALA A 567 14.73 30.35 13.40
N TYR A 568 15.82 29.89 14.03
CA TYR A 568 16.93 30.75 14.43
C TYR A 568 17.56 31.46 13.22
N ALA A 569 17.82 30.73 12.12
CA ALA A 569 18.36 31.33 10.89
C ALA A 569 17.45 32.45 10.34
N ALA A 570 16.13 32.22 10.31
CA ALA A 570 15.17 33.23 9.87
C ALA A 570 15.17 34.48 10.77
N ASN A 571 15.29 34.29 12.09
CA ASN A 571 15.36 35.40 13.04
C ASN A 571 16.71 36.14 12.97
N LEU A 572 17.81 35.42 12.76
CA LEU A 572 19.14 35.98 12.56
C LEU A 572 19.16 36.92 11.35
N VAL A 573 18.63 36.46 10.21
CA VAL A 573 18.53 37.24 8.97
C VAL A 573 17.58 38.43 9.15
N ARG A 574 16.39 38.24 9.72
CA ARG A 574 15.41 39.32 9.93
C ARG A 574 15.92 40.43 10.87
N GLY A 575 16.69 40.05 11.89
CA GLY A 575 17.20 40.96 12.91
C GLY A 575 18.54 41.61 12.57
N SER A 576 19.06 41.45 11.36
CA SER A 576 20.38 41.96 10.97
C SER A 576 20.33 42.65 9.61
N VAL A 577 21.34 43.50 9.33
CA VAL A 577 21.49 44.17 8.03
C VAL A 577 22.59 43.46 7.26
N LEU A 578 22.24 42.80 6.16
CA LEU A 578 23.19 42.17 5.25
C LEU A 578 23.60 43.13 4.13
N SER A 579 24.83 43.03 3.65
CA SER A 579 25.26 43.70 2.42
C SER A 579 24.44 43.23 1.20
N ALA A 580 24.25 44.09 0.19
CA ALA A 580 23.49 43.73 -1.02
C ALA A 580 24.09 42.50 -1.75
N GLN A 581 25.43 42.39 -1.75
CA GLN A 581 26.14 41.23 -2.29
C GLN A 581 25.84 39.96 -1.48
N ALA A 582 25.85 40.04 -0.14
CA ALA A 582 25.52 38.90 0.71
C ALA A 582 24.07 38.45 0.52
N VAL A 583 23.12 39.37 0.39
CA VAL A 583 21.71 39.04 0.08
C VAL A 583 21.61 38.26 -1.23
N GLN A 584 22.24 38.76 -2.31
CA GLN A 584 22.19 38.10 -3.62
C GLN A 584 22.79 36.68 -3.57
N VAL A 585 23.94 36.50 -2.95
CA VAL A 585 24.61 35.20 -2.84
C VAL A 585 23.82 34.24 -1.93
N LEU A 586 23.31 34.73 -0.79
CA LEU A 586 22.50 33.91 0.12
C LEU A 586 21.21 33.43 -0.55
N VAL A 587 20.46 34.34 -1.16
CA VAL A 587 19.20 34.01 -1.85
C VAL A 587 19.46 33.02 -2.99
N GLY A 588 20.51 33.24 -3.80
CA GLY A 588 20.89 32.30 -4.85
C GLY A 588 21.18 30.88 -4.33
N ARG A 589 21.92 30.76 -3.22
CA ARG A 589 22.19 29.48 -2.55
C ARG A 589 20.89 28.83 -2.05
N LEU A 590 20.07 29.58 -1.32
CA LEU A 590 18.83 29.04 -0.74
C LEU A 590 17.82 28.62 -1.81
N VAL A 591 17.71 29.35 -2.92
CA VAL A 591 16.87 28.96 -4.05
C VAL A 591 17.38 27.70 -4.72
N ALA A 592 18.69 27.55 -4.92
CA ALA A 592 19.26 26.31 -5.45
C ALA A 592 18.96 25.11 -4.53
N GLU A 593 19.06 25.29 -3.21
CA GLU A 593 18.68 24.28 -2.21
C GLU A 593 17.19 23.94 -2.31
N LEU A 594 16.30 24.95 -2.36
CA LEU A 594 14.85 24.74 -2.50
C LEU A 594 14.48 23.95 -3.76
N LEU A 595 15.09 24.29 -4.91
CA LEU A 595 14.86 23.61 -6.18
C LEU A 595 15.42 22.17 -6.20
N SER A 596 16.30 21.82 -5.24
CA SER A 596 16.83 20.48 -5.10
C SER A 596 15.91 19.54 -4.30
N LEU A 597 15.03 20.10 -3.45
CA LEU A 597 14.07 19.36 -2.63
C LEU A 597 12.96 18.79 -3.49
N LYS A 598 12.63 17.51 -3.36
CA LYS A 598 11.63 16.87 -4.24
C LYS A 598 10.68 15.94 -3.50
N ALA A 599 11.04 15.48 -2.31
CA ALA A 599 10.21 14.59 -1.54
C ALA A 599 9.14 15.38 -0.78
N LYS A 600 7.94 14.82 -0.66
CA LYS A 600 6.85 15.44 0.10
C LYS A 600 7.24 15.73 1.57
N GLU A 601 8.14 14.93 2.12
CA GLU A 601 8.68 15.10 3.48
C GLU A 601 9.56 16.36 3.63
N ASP A 602 10.03 16.93 2.51
CA ASP A 602 10.83 18.15 2.47
C ASP A 602 9.98 19.42 2.66
N GLY A 603 8.65 19.35 2.55
CA GLY A 603 7.73 20.50 2.61
C GLY A 603 7.98 21.44 3.79
N PRO A 604 8.11 20.95 5.05
CA PRO A 604 8.43 21.79 6.20
C PRO A 604 9.79 22.48 6.10
N ILE A 605 10.80 21.82 5.52
CA ILE A 605 12.12 22.43 5.29
C ILE A 605 12.00 23.52 4.23
N ALA A 606 11.28 23.23 3.14
CA ALA A 606 11.05 24.18 2.06
C ALA A 606 10.34 25.46 2.54
N ALA A 607 9.28 25.32 3.35
CA ALA A 607 8.58 26.46 3.94
C ALA A 607 9.51 27.32 4.82
N ASP A 608 10.36 26.68 5.63
CA ASP A 608 11.27 27.40 6.52
C ASP A 608 12.37 28.12 5.75
N VAL A 609 12.96 27.47 4.74
CA VAL A 609 13.96 28.08 3.86
C VAL A 609 13.33 29.25 3.08
N ALA A 610 12.11 29.09 2.57
CA ALA A 610 11.37 30.18 1.91
C ALA A 610 11.18 31.39 2.84
N ARG A 611 10.90 31.17 4.13
CA ARG A 611 10.84 32.26 5.13
C ARG A 611 12.18 32.98 5.30
N VAL A 612 13.31 32.26 5.23
CA VAL A 612 14.64 32.88 5.27
C VAL A 612 14.89 33.72 4.01
N VAL A 613 14.52 33.20 2.83
CA VAL A 613 14.61 33.96 1.55
C VAL A 613 13.80 35.25 1.63
N LEU A 614 12.55 35.17 2.05
CA LEU A 614 11.67 36.35 2.17
C LEU A 614 12.17 37.34 3.24
N ALA A 615 12.81 36.86 4.31
CA ALA A 615 13.43 37.71 5.32
C ALA A 615 14.68 38.43 4.77
N ALA A 616 15.51 37.74 3.98
CA ALA A 616 16.72 38.31 3.38
C ALA A 616 16.39 39.40 2.33
N LEU A 617 15.34 39.18 1.53
CA LEU A 617 14.90 40.14 0.52
C LEU A 617 14.17 41.37 1.11
N GLY A 618 13.55 41.21 2.29
CA GLY A 618 12.72 42.24 2.88
C GLY A 618 11.55 42.65 1.94
N PRO A 619 11.09 43.92 1.97
CA PRO A 619 9.96 44.37 1.15
C PRO A 619 10.27 44.51 -0.35
N SER A 620 11.54 44.49 -0.77
CA SER A 620 11.91 44.67 -2.18
C SER A 620 12.34 43.35 -2.81
N ALA A 621 11.61 42.88 -3.84
CA ALA A 621 11.97 41.69 -4.60
C ALA A 621 12.91 41.96 -5.79
N ARG A 622 13.52 43.17 -5.87
CA ARG A 622 14.38 43.61 -7.00
C ARG A 622 15.59 42.72 -7.30
N ALA A 623 15.88 41.72 -6.47
CA ALA A 623 17.06 40.86 -6.60
C ALA A 623 16.83 39.56 -7.40
N MET A 624 15.60 39.22 -7.82
CA MET A 624 15.29 37.94 -8.47
C MET A 624 14.72 38.12 -9.87
N GLY A 625 15.23 37.37 -10.85
CA GLY A 625 14.72 37.39 -12.23
C GLY A 625 13.45 36.54 -12.40
N LEU A 626 12.58 36.94 -13.34
CA LEU A 626 11.31 36.25 -13.62
C LEU A 626 11.48 34.76 -13.99
N ALA A 627 12.61 34.40 -14.61
CA ALA A 627 12.94 33.00 -14.91
C ALA A 627 13.00 32.13 -13.64
N VAL A 628 13.59 32.65 -12.55
CA VAL A 628 13.70 31.93 -11.27
C VAL A 628 12.31 31.77 -10.64
N VAL A 629 11.47 32.80 -10.71
CA VAL A 629 10.10 32.74 -10.20
C VAL A 629 9.29 31.68 -10.95
N ARG A 630 9.45 31.57 -12.26
CA ARG A 630 8.83 30.51 -13.06
C ARG A 630 9.29 29.13 -12.61
N ASP A 631 10.59 28.94 -12.36
CA ASP A 631 11.14 27.66 -11.92
C ASP A 631 10.61 27.27 -10.52
N LEU A 632 10.45 28.25 -9.62
CA LEU A 632 9.83 28.04 -8.29
C LEU A 632 8.34 27.65 -8.41
N LEU A 633 7.58 28.29 -9.30
CA LEU A 633 6.17 27.97 -9.53
C LEU A 633 5.96 26.62 -10.24
N ALA A 634 6.94 26.17 -11.02
CA ALA A 634 6.90 24.85 -11.67
C ALA A 634 7.32 23.69 -10.75
N HIS A 635 7.75 23.99 -9.52
CA HIS A 635 8.30 23.02 -8.59
C HIS A 635 7.24 22.06 -8.04
N PRO A 636 7.51 20.76 -7.80
CA PRO A 636 6.50 19.81 -7.29
C PRO A 636 5.99 20.09 -5.86
N LEU A 637 6.77 20.82 -5.04
CA LEU A 637 6.39 21.15 -3.66
C LEU A 637 5.59 22.45 -3.58
N PRO A 638 4.36 22.44 -3.01
CA PRO A 638 3.53 23.63 -2.87
C PRO A 638 4.21 24.76 -2.08
N GLU A 639 5.00 24.43 -1.07
CA GLU A 639 5.71 25.40 -0.23
C GLU A 639 6.77 26.19 -1.03
N VAL A 640 7.34 25.58 -2.07
CA VAL A 640 8.27 26.25 -3.00
C VAL A 640 7.50 27.11 -4.01
N GLN A 641 6.35 26.63 -4.49
CA GLN A 641 5.45 27.41 -5.34
C GLN A 641 4.93 28.66 -4.60
N GLU A 642 4.65 28.55 -3.29
CA GLU A 642 4.18 29.65 -2.45
C GLU A 642 5.22 30.77 -2.38
N LEU A 643 6.51 30.42 -2.27
CA LEU A 643 7.59 31.39 -2.39
C LEU A 643 7.54 32.11 -3.75
N GLY A 644 7.37 31.38 -4.85
CA GLY A 644 7.20 31.96 -6.19
C GLY A 644 6.04 32.95 -6.26
N GLY A 645 4.88 32.60 -5.70
CA GLY A 645 3.72 33.48 -5.65
C GLY A 645 3.91 34.73 -4.77
N GLU A 646 4.54 34.58 -3.60
CA GLU A 646 4.87 35.70 -2.71
C GLU A 646 5.87 36.67 -3.34
N LEU A 647 6.81 36.17 -4.14
CA LEU A 647 7.74 37.01 -4.91
C LEU A 647 7.03 37.79 -6.01
N LEU A 648 6.04 37.19 -6.69
CA LEU A 648 5.20 37.89 -7.67
C LEU A 648 4.38 39.02 -7.02
N LEU A 649 3.89 38.85 -5.80
CA LEU A 649 3.18 39.91 -5.07
C LEU A 649 4.08 41.12 -4.73
N ARG A 650 5.40 40.90 -4.65
CA ARG A 650 6.40 41.95 -4.41
C ARG A 650 6.99 42.51 -5.72
N TRP A 651 6.51 42.04 -6.88
CA TRP A 651 6.95 42.49 -8.20
C TRP A 651 6.40 43.89 -8.50
N ASP A 652 7.19 44.71 -9.21
CA ASP A 652 6.71 46.02 -9.64
C ASP A 652 5.83 45.88 -10.90
N LEU A 653 4.53 45.68 -10.66
CA LEU A 653 3.51 45.48 -11.70
C LEU A 653 3.33 46.71 -12.61
N ARG A 654 3.86 47.87 -12.25
CA ARG A 654 3.72 49.11 -13.03
C ARG A 654 4.70 49.17 -14.19
N THR A 655 5.89 48.61 -14.00
CA THR A 655 6.96 48.62 -15.00
C THR A 655 7.04 47.34 -15.79
N GLU A 656 6.70 46.20 -15.19
CA GLU A 656 6.74 44.88 -15.81
C GLU A 656 5.46 44.08 -15.50
N PRO A 657 4.58 43.83 -16.49
CA PRO A 657 3.37 43.06 -16.25
C PRO A 657 3.69 41.58 -15.99
N VAL A 658 2.97 40.95 -15.06
CA VAL A 658 3.11 39.51 -14.82
C VAL A 658 2.52 38.74 -16.01
N PRO A 659 3.23 37.77 -16.58
CA PRO A 659 2.69 36.92 -17.65
C PRO A 659 1.41 36.20 -17.20
N GLU A 660 0.37 36.26 -18.02
CA GLU A 660 -0.94 35.64 -17.75
C GLU A 660 -0.82 34.15 -17.41
N ALA A 661 0.11 33.44 -18.05
CA ALA A 661 0.39 32.03 -17.77
C ALA A 661 0.76 31.77 -16.30
N LEU A 662 1.54 32.65 -15.66
CA LEU A 662 1.92 32.50 -14.25
C LEU A 662 0.75 32.77 -13.30
N LEU A 663 -0.08 33.75 -13.65
CA LEU A 663 -1.30 34.05 -12.91
C LEU A 663 -2.29 32.87 -12.96
N LEU A 664 -2.47 32.28 -14.15
CA LEU A 664 -3.30 31.09 -14.33
C LEU A 664 -2.79 29.90 -13.53
N LEU A 665 -1.47 29.66 -13.48
CA LEU A 665 -0.88 28.60 -12.65
C LEU A 665 -1.27 28.74 -11.17
N LEU A 666 -1.27 29.96 -10.63
CA LEU A 666 -1.67 30.22 -9.24
C LEU A 666 -3.17 30.05 -9.04
N VAL A 667 -3.98 30.72 -9.85
CA VAL A 667 -5.45 30.78 -9.70
C VAL A 667 -6.11 29.42 -9.94
N GLN A 668 -5.53 28.58 -10.80
CA GLN A 668 -6.04 27.24 -11.10
C GLN A 668 -5.40 26.14 -10.24
N SER A 669 -4.51 26.49 -9.30
CA SER A 669 -3.85 25.51 -8.43
C SER A 669 -4.84 24.72 -7.59
N GLU A 670 -4.58 23.43 -7.37
CA GLU A 670 -5.35 22.60 -6.43
C GLU A 670 -5.11 23.02 -4.97
N HIS A 671 -4.00 23.71 -4.70
CA HIS A 671 -3.63 24.19 -3.36
C HIS A 671 -4.25 25.55 -3.05
N ALA A 672 -5.06 25.60 -1.99
CA ALA A 672 -5.77 26.82 -1.57
C ALA A 672 -4.86 28.03 -1.28
N PRO A 673 -3.68 27.89 -0.63
CA PRO A 673 -2.77 29.03 -0.42
C PRO A 673 -2.29 29.67 -1.72
N LEU A 674 -1.95 28.85 -2.73
CA LEU A 674 -1.51 29.34 -4.03
C LEU A 674 -2.62 30.06 -4.79
N ARG A 675 -3.85 29.53 -4.73
CA ARG A 675 -5.00 30.24 -5.29
C ARG A 675 -5.21 31.58 -4.61
N ALA A 676 -5.11 31.64 -3.28
CA ALA A 676 -5.23 32.90 -2.56
C ALA A 676 -4.17 33.93 -3.00
N LEU A 677 -2.93 33.51 -3.25
CA LEU A 677 -1.88 34.37 -3.81
C LEU A 677 -2.24 34.84 -5.23
N GLY A 678 -2.70 33.93 -6.10
CA GLY A 678 -3.15 34.26 -7.45
C GLY A 678 -4.31 35.25 -7.47
N LEU A 679 -5.29 35.10 -6.57
CA LEU A 679 -6.44 35.99 -6.46
C LEU A 679 -6.07 37.37 -5.91
N ARG A 680 -5.11 37.44 -4.97
CA ARG A 680 -4.53 38.71 -4.52
C ARG A 680 -3.82 39.43 -5.67
N LEU A 681 -3.01 38.69 -6.43
CA LEU A 681 -2.31 39.23 -7.59
C LEU A 681 -3.29 39.72 -8.66
N LEU A 682 -4.36 38.97 -8.94
CA LEU A 682 -5.42 39.38 -9.85
C LEU A 682 -6.10 40.69 -9.39
N GLY A 683 -6.35 40.84 -8.09
CA GLY A 683 -6.88 42.08 -7.51
C GLY A 683 -5.97 43.28 -7.74
N LEU A 684 -4.65 43.12 -7.53
CA LEU A 684 -3.65 44.16 -7.77
C LEU A 684 -3.58 44.56 -9.26
N LEU A 685 -3.62 43.57 -10.17
CA LEU A 685 -3.67 43.82 -11.61
C LEU A 685 -4.96 44.52 -12.05
N ALA A 686 -6.02 44.45 -11.26
CA ALA A 686 -7.30 45.11 -11.54
C ALA A 686 -7.45 46.48 -10.84
N GLU A 687 -6.40 47.03 -10.23
CA GLU A 687 -6.48 48.34 -9.56
C GLU A 687 -6.69 49.49 -10.56
N SER A 688 -5.95 49.50 -11.68
CA SER A 688 -6.10 50.51 -12.72
C SER A 688 -7.12 50.08 -13.79
N GLU A 689 -7.85 51.06 -14.34
CA GLU A 689 -8.84 50.81 -15.39
C GLU A 689 -8.22 50.21 -16.65
N ALA A 690 -7.05 50.71 -17.07
CA ALA A 690 -6.32 50.21 -18.23
C ALA A 690 -5.94 48.73 -18.09
N MET A 691 -5.44 48.33 -16.92
CA MET A 691 -5.10 46.92 -16.67
C MET A 691 -6.35 46.05 -16.52
N LEU A 692 -7.42 46.55 -15.88
CA LEU A 692 -8.69 45.83 -15.79
C LEU A 692 -9.25 45.49 -17.17
N LEU A 693 -9.24 46.46 -18.10
CA LEU A 693 -9.68 46.26 -19.48
C LEU A 693 -8.78 45.29 -20.25
N ALA A 694 -7.47 45.34 -20.03
CA ALA A 694 -6.53 44.40 -20.65
C ALA A 694 -6.77 42.94 -20.23
N GLN A 695 -7.44 42.70 -19.09
CA GLN A 695 -7.74 41.37 -18.55
C GLN A 695 -9.15 40.86 -18.91
N GLU A 696 -9.88 41.52 -19.82
CA GLU A 696 -11.25 41.15 -20.20
C GLU A 696 -11.41 39.65 -20.50
N VAL A 697 -10.54 39.12 -21.36
CA VAL A 697 -10.58 37.71 -21.80
C VAL A 697 -10.32 36.76 -20.63
N LEU A 698 -9.31 37.08 -19.80
CA LEU A 698 -8.97 36.28 -18.64
C LEU A 698 -10.12 36.25 -17.62
N LEU A 699 -10.68 37.41 -17.26
CA LEU A 699 -11.79 37.50 -16.30
C LEU A 699 -13.03 36.74 -16.79
N THR A 700 -13.32 36.81 -18.09
CA THR A 700 -14.40 36.04 -18.72
C THR A 700 -14.16 34.53 -18.57
N HIS A 701 -12.93 34.08 -18.82
CA HIS A 701 -12.56 32.68 -18.65
C HIS A 701 -12.71 32.23 -17.19
N LEU A 702 -12.17 33.00 -16.24
CA LEU A 702 -12.20 32.69 -14.81
C LEU A 702 -13.61 32.68 -14.20
N ALA A 703 -14.55 33.45 -14.74
CA ALA A 703 -15.97 33.40 -14.33
C ALA A 703 -16.63 32.03 -14.58
N THR A 704 -16.06 31.23 -15.48
CA THR A 704 -16.51 29.86 -15.77
C THR A 704 -15.66 28.77 -15.10
N SER A 705 -14.73 29.17 -14.20
CA SER A 705 -13.85 28.24 -13.48
C SER A 705 -14.64 27.21 -12.66
N ARG A 706 -14.11 26.00 -12.53
CA ARG A 706 -14.65 24.96 -11.61
C ARG A 706 -14.53 25.37 -10.15
N VAL A 707 -13.56 26.23 -9.82
CA VAL A 707 -13.24 26.59 -8.44
C VAL A 707 -14.08 27.79 -7.98
N ALA A 708 -14.83 27.62 -6.89
CA ALA A 708 -15.82 28.61 -6.45
C ALA A 708 -15.22 29.91 -5.89
N ASP A 709 -14.07 29.83 -5.21
CA ASP A 709 -13.34 31.00 -4.69
C ASP A 709 -12.88 31.93 -5.82
N VAL A 710 -12.39 31.35 -6.92
CA VAL A 710 -12.00 32.08 -8.14
C VAL A 710 -13.19 32.82 -8.74
N ARG A 711 -14.32 32.11 -8.91
CA ARG A 711 -15.55 32.73 -9.45
C ARG A 711 -16.05 33.87 -8.56
N ALA A 712 -16.01 33.68 -7.24
CA ALA A 712 -16.41 34.71 -6.29
C ALA A 712 -15.52 35.96 -6.35
N ALA A 713 -14.20 35.77 -6.51
CA ALA A 713 -13.24 36.88 -6.59
C ALA A 713 -13.36 37.71 -7.88
N VAL A 714 -13.74 37.07 -9.00
CA VAL A 714 -13.85 37.74 -10.32
C VAL A 714 -15.14 38.55 -10.46
N ARG A 715 -16.21 38.17 -9.77
CA ARG A 715 -17.53 38.83 -9.80
C ARG A 715 -17.48 40.37 -9.66
N PRO A 716 -16.85 40.95 -8.61
CA PRO A 716 -16.75 42.41 -8.49
C PRO A 716 -15.88 43.06 -9.57
N LEU A 717 -14.89 42.34 -10.11
CA LEU A 717 -14.02 42.86 -11.18
C LEU A 717 -14.79 42.98 -12.51
N LEU A 718 -15.61 41.98 -12.83
CA LEU A 718 -16.47 42.02 -14.01
C LEU A 718 -17.56 43.11 -13.91
N GLY A 719 -18.13 43.34 -12.72
CA GLY A 719 -19.04 44.46 -12.48
C GLY A 719 -18.36 45.81 -12.75
N ARG A 720 -17.12 46.00 -12.27
CA ARG A 720 -16.32 47.20 -12.56
C ARG A 720 -15.99 47.34 -14.05
N LEU A 721 -15.68 46.23 -14.73
CA LEU A 721 -15.36 46.22 -16.16
C LEU A 721 -16.54 46.68 -17.01
N VAL A 722 -17.77 46.25 -16.69
CA VAL A 722 -18.99 46.72 -17.39
C VAL A 722 -19.20 48.23 -17.23
N VAL A 723 -18.92 48.76 -16.04
CA VAL A 723 -19.03 50.20 -15.77
C VAL A 723 -17.96 50.99 -16.53
N ALA A 724 -16.73 50.47 -16.58
CA ALA A 724 -15.62 51.11 -17.29
C ALA A 724 -15.79 51.08 -18.82
N SER A 725 -16.30 49.98 -19.38
CA SER A 725 -16.49 49.83 -20.83
C SER A 725 -17.74 49.00 -21.16
N PRO A 726 -18.83 49.64 -21.61
CA PRO A 726 -20.04 48.94 -22.04
C PRO A 726 -19.80 47.96 -23.20
N SER A 727 -18.86 48.26 -24.11
CA SER A 727 -18.53 47.38 -25.24
C SER A 727 -17.76 46.13 -24.81
N ALA A 728 -16.86 46.26 -23.83
CA ALA A 728 -16.23 45.11 -23.19
C ALA A 728 -17.27 44.27 -22.42
N GLY A 729 -18.14 44.94 -21.67
CA GLY A 729 -19.25 44.28 -20.96
C GLY A 729 -20.15 43.45 -21.89
N ALA A 730 -20.49 43.98 -23.08
CA ALA A 730 -21.28 43.25 -24.07
C ALA A 730 -20.58 41.96 -24.54
N ARG A 731 -19.27 42.01 -24.83
CA ARG A 731 -18.50 40.82 -25.22
C ARG A 731 -18.42 39.78 -24.11
N VAL A 732 -18.23 40.20 -22.86
CA VAL A 732 -18.25 39.30 -21.70
C VAL A 732 -19.61 38.59 -21.60
N VAL A 733 -20.71 39.36 -21.69
CA VAL A 733 -22.07 38.82 -21.62
C VAL A 733 -22.32 37.84 -22.77
N GLU A 734 -21.97 38.18 -24.01
CA GLU A 734 -22.12 37.31 -25.17
C GLU A 734 -21.37 35.98 -24.98
N ALA A 735 -20.12 36.04 -24.50
CA ALA A 735 -19.32 34.86 -24.24
C ALA A 735 -19.93 33.96 -23.15
N LEU A 736 -20.39 34.55 -22.04
CA LEU A 736 -20.99 33.81 -20.94
C LEU A 736 -22.36 33.22 -21.31
N LEU A 737 -23.19 33.94 -22.07
CA LEU A 737 -24.44 33.42 -22.62
C LEU A 737 -24.20 32.27 -23.59
N ALA A 738 -23.22 32.39 -24.48
CA ALA A 738 -22.84 31.31 -25.38
C ALA A 738 -22.37 30.07 -24.59
N ALA A 739 -21.62 30.27 -23.51
CA ALA A 739 -21.16 29.19 -22.64
C ALA A 739 -22.33 28.49 -21.91
N LEU A 740 -23.28 29.26 -21.37
CA LEU A 740 -24.47 28.76 -20.70
C LEU A 740 -25.36 27.95 -21.66
N LEU A 741 -25.66 28.51 -22.84
CA LEU A 741 -26.51 27.86 -23.85
C LEU A 741 -25.88 26.61 -24.49
N ARG A 742 -24.54 26.50 -24.51
CA ARG A 742 -23.84 25.30 -25.03
C ARG A 742 -23.96 24.09 -24.09
N ARG A 743 -24.43 24.26 -22.85
CA ARG A 743 -24.61 23.19 -21.84
C ARG A 743 -23.34 22.35 -21.59
N ARG A 744 -22.18 22.99 -21.62
CA ARG A 744 -20.87 22.35 -21.38
C ARG A 744 -20.16 22.88 -20.11
N LEU A 745 -20.88 23.63 -19.29
CA LEU A 745 -20.32 24.18 -18.06
C LEU A 745 -20.30 23.12 -16.96
N PRO A 746 -19.28 23.15 -16.08
CA PRO A 746 -19.21 22.26 -14.93
C PRO A 746 -20.38 22.43 -13.94
N GLU A 747 -20.64 21.43 -13.12
CA GLU A 747 -21.68 21.50 -12.07
C GLU A 747 -21.52 22.75 -11.18
N GLY A 748 -22.63 23.42 -10.89
CA GLY A 748 -22.67 24.66 -10.09
C GLY A 748 -22.14 25.93 -10.79
N VAL A 749 -21.52 25.81 -11.97
CA VAL A 749 -21.09 26.96 -12.78
C VAL A 749 -22.28 27.62 -13.51
N PRO A 750 -23.24 26.89 -14.12
CA PRO A 750 -24.44 27.48 -14.73
C PRO A 750 -25.19 28.45 -13.81
N ALA A 751 -25.53 28.01 -12.59
CA ALA A 751 -26.19 28.84 -11.59
C ALA A 751 -25.39 30.10 -11.21
N HIS A 752 -24.06 29.99 -11.10
CA HIS A 752 -23.21 31.16 -10.87
C HIS A 752 -23.24 32.13 -12.05
N VAL A 753 -23.07 31.62 -13.28
CA VAL A 753 -23.10 32.44 -14.49
C VAL A 753 -24.46 33.13 -14.66
N ALA A 754 -25.56 32.42 -14.41
CA ALA A 754 -26.90 33.00 -14.45
C ALA A 754 -27.09 34.11 -13.40
N SER A 755 -26.61 33.89 -12.18
CA SER A 755 -26.62 34.93 -11.12
C SER A 755 -25.78 36.16 -11.49
N LEU A 756 -24.60 35.95 -12.10
CA LEU A 756 -23.71 37.03 -12.54
C LEU A 756 -24.32 37.84 -13.69
N LEU A 757 -24.91 37.16 -14.68
CA LEU A 757 -25.63 37.77 -15.80
C LEU A 757 -26.82 38.60 -15.35
N SER A 758 -27.58 38.09 -14.38
CA SER A 758 -28.80 38.74 -13.87
C SER A 758 -28.51 39.81 -12.79
N GLY A 759 -27.28 39.85 -12.27
CA GLY A 759 -26.81 40.78 -11.25
C GLY A 759 -25.86 41.84 -11.82
N GLU A 760 -24.56 41.67 -11.59
CA GLU A 760 -23.51 42.65 -11.90
C GLU A 760 -23.41 42.96 -13.40
N LEU A 761 -23.71 41.99 -14.27
CA LEU A 761 -23.68 42.18 -15.73
C LEU A 761 -25.03 42.60 -16.32
N SER A 762 -26.06 42.79 -15.48
CA SER A 762 -27.41 43.16 -15.90
C SER A 762 -27.44 44.39 -16.83
N PRO A 763 -26.65 45.46 -16.62
CA PRO A 763 -26.61 46.62 -17.54
C PRO A 763 -26.16 46.27 -18.97
N ALA A 764 -25.24 45.31 -19.13
CA ALA A 764 -24.76 44.88 -20.45
C ALA A 764 -25.69 43.82 -21.07
N LEU A 765 -26.21 42.89 -20.24
CA LEU A 765 -27.28 41.95 -20.64
C LEU A 765 -28.50 42.71 -21.17
N ALA A 766 -28.75 43.89 -20.59
CA ALA A 766 -29.86 44.74 -20.93
C ALA A 766 -29.86 45.28 -22.37
N ALA A 767 -28.69 45.32 -23.02
CA ALA A 767 -28.49 45.86 -24.36
C ALA A 767 -28.70 44.82 -25.47
N LEU A 768 -28.98 43.55 -25.13
CA LEU A 768 -29.09 42.48 -26.12
C LEU A 768 -30.46 42.42 -26.84
N PRO A 769 -30.51 41.84 -28.06
CA PRO A 769 -31.75 41.67 -28.82
C PRO A 769 -32.80 40.79 -28.11
N VAL A 770 -34.07 41.07 -28.41
CA VAL A 770 -35.27 40.40 -27.86
C VAL A 770 -35.27 38.89 -28.13
N GLU A 771 -34.71 38.46 -29.25
CA GLU A 771 -34.55 37.08 -29.72
C GLU A 771 -33.68 36.26 -28.76
N THR A 772 -32.79 36.92 -28.02
CA THR A 772 -31.96 36.29 -26.99
C THR A 772 -32.81 35.84 -25.81
N ALA A 773 -33.84 36.62 -25.44
CA ALA A 773 -34.78 36.26 -24.38
C ALA A 773 -35.56 34.99 -24.74
N TRP A 774 -36.03 34.86 -25.99
CA TRP A 774 -36.69 33.64 -26.46
C TRP A 774 -35.78 32.41 -26.38
N ARG A 775 -34.55 32.52 -26.87
CA ARG A 775 -33.58 31.42 -26.81
C ARG A 775 -33.29 30.96 -25.37
N LEU A 776 -33.33 31.87 -24.40
CA LEU A 776 -33.11 31.56 -22.99
C LEU A 776 -34.34 30.91 -22.35
N LEU A 777 -35.54 31.43 -22.62
CA LEU A 777 -36.80 30.89 -22.13
C LEU A 777 -37.12 29.50 -22.71
N GLU A 778 -36.71 29.24 -23.95
CA GLU A 778 -36.92 27.94 -24.60
C GLU A 778 -35.77 26.94 -24.36
N SER A 779 -34.74 27.33 -23.61
CA SER A 779 -33.64 26.44 -23.25
C SER A 779 -34.15 25.29 -22.36
N GLU A 780 -33.56 24.11 -22.51
CA GLU A 780 -33.75 23.00 -21.56
C GLU A 780 -32.97 23.20 -20.24
N ASP A 781 -32.14 24.23 -20.16
CA ASP A 781 -31.33 24.56 -18.99
C ASP A 781 -32.08 25.56 -18.07
N ALA A 782 -32.34 25.15 -16.82
CA ALA A 782 -33.12 25.95 -15.85
C ALA A 782 -32.41 27.26 -15.45
N ASP A 783 -31.07 27.27 -15.43
CA ASP A 783 -30.30 28.48 -15.11
C ASP A 783 -30.38 29.47 -16.28
N ALA A 784 -30.33 28.99 -17.53
CA ALA A 784 -30.58 29.80 -18.72
C ALA A 784 -32.00 30.40 -18.72
N GLN A 785 -33.02 29.61 -18.38
CA GLN A 785 -34.40 30.08 -18.25
C GLN A 785 -34.54 31.18 -17.19
N THR A 786 -33.77 31.10 -16.09
CA THR A 786 -33.75 32.13 -15.04
C THR A 786 -33.19 33.46 -15.57
N VAL A 787 -32.16 33.43 -16.42
CA VAL A 787 -31.66 34.64 -17.10
C VAL A 787 -32.72 35.21 -18.07
N GLY A 788 -33.42 34.33 -18.79
CA GLY A 788 -34.56 34.73 -19.63
C GLY A 788 -35.69 35.42 -18.84
N ALA A 789 -35.99 34.91 -17.64
CA ALA A 789 -36.95 35.51 -16.73
C ALA A 789 -36.49 36.89 -16.21
N ALA A 790 -35.18 37.05 -15.93
CA ALA A 790 -34.62 38.34 -15.53
C ALA A 790 -34.72 39.38 -16.65
N LEU A 791 -34.55 38.98 -17.92
CA LEU A 791 -34.79 39.84 -19.08
C LEU A 791 -36.27 40.24 -19.24
N LEU A 792 -37.18 39.30 -18.97
CA LEU A 792 -38.64 39.52 -19.00
C LEU A 792 -39.16 40.48 -17.94
N ALA A 793 -38.57 40.44 -16.75
CA ALA A 793 -38.99 41.27 -15.62
C ALA A 793 -38.62 42.76 -15.79
N ARG A 794 -37.95 43.13 -16.89
CA ARG A 794 -37.47 44.50 -17.13
C ARG A 794 -38.61 45.43 -17.53
N PRO A 795 -38.69 46.64 -16.94
CA PRO A 795 -39.60 47.68 -17.40
C PRO A 795 -39.34 48.01 -18.88
N GLY A 796 -40.38 47.91 -19.72
CA GLY A 796 -40.29 48.23 -21.15
C GLY A 796 -39.82 47.09 -22.06
N ALA A 797 -39.51 45.90 -21.54
CA ALA A 797 -39.25 44.72 -22.37
C ALA A 797 -40.56 44.23 -23.02
N VAL A 798 -40.77 44.58 -24.29
CA VAL A 798 -41.91 44.08 -25.07
C VAL A 798 -41.45 42.84 -25.83
N LEU A 799 -41.72 41.66 -25.30
CA LEU A 799 -41.73 40.45 -26.13
C LEU A 799 -43.00 40.47 -26.98
N THR A 800 -42.85 40.28 -28.28
CA THR A 800 -43.98 39.98 -29.16
C THR A 800 -44.46 38.55 -28.90
N VAL A 801 -45.62 38.40 -28.28
CA VAL A 801 -46.22 37.13 -27.87
C VAL A 801 -47.59 36.96 -28.54
N ASP A 802 -47.92 35.74 -28.94
CA ASP A 802 -49.23 35.31 -29.42
C ASP A 802 -49.90 34.38 -28.39
N VAL A 803 -51.19 34.05 -28.58
CA VAL A 803 -51.94 33.20 -27.64
C VAL A 803 -51.28 31.83 -27.43
N PRO A 804 -50.82 31.09 -28.47
CA PRO A 804 -50.11 29.82 -28.28
C PRO A 804 -48.84 29.95 -27.42
N ARG A 805 -48.01 30.98 -27.64
CA ARG A 805 -46.80 31.21 -26.85
C ARG A 805 -47.11 31.65 -25.43
N ALA A 806 -48.13 32.49 -25.23
CA ALA A 806 -48.56 32.88 -23.89
C ALA A 806 -49.03 31.68 -23.07
N VAL A 807 -49.77 30.75 -23.67
CA VAL A 807 -50.19 29.48 -23.04
C VAL A 807 -48.98 28.63 -22.68
N LYS A 808 -48.00 28.49 -23.60
CA LYS A 808 -46.74 27.77 -23.34
C LYS A 808 -45.98 28.38 -22.15
N LEU A 809 -45.86 29.71 -22.10
CA LEU A 809 -45.17 30.41 -21.01
C LEU A 809 -45.95 30.36 -19.68
N ALA A 810 -47.28 30.35 -19.72
CA ALA A 810 -48.13 30.24 -18.53
C ALA A 810 -48.02 28.87 -17.84
N GLY A 811 -47.54 27.85 -18.56
CA GLY A 811 -47.16 26.52 -18.03
C GLY A 811 -45.65 26.29 -17.85
N HIS A 812 -44.84 27.34 -17.96
CA HIS A 812 -43.37 27.27 -17.91
C HIS A 812 -42.82 26.84 -16.55
N ASP A 813 -41.57 26.37 -16.48
CA ASP A 813 -40.97 25.84 -15.25
C ASP A 813 -40.59 26.90 -14.22
N VAL A 814 -40.11 28.05 -14.69
CA VAL A 814 -39.83 29.22 -13.85
C VAL A 814 -41.13 29.97 -13.51
N LEU A 815 -41.44 30.09 -12.21
CA LEU A 815 -42.65 30.77 -11.70
C LEU A 815 -42.78 32.22 -12.20
N ALA A 816 -41.69 32.99 -12.18
CA ALA A 816 -41.71 34.39 -12.63
C ALA A 816 -42.14 34.53 -14.10
N VAL A 817 -41.83 33.53 -14.94
CA VAL A 817 -42.27 33.47 -16.35
C VAL A 817 -43.76 33.16 -16.44
N ARG A 818 -44.26 32.23 -15.61
CA ARG A 818 -45.69 31.91 -15.53
C ARG A 818 -46.50 33.14 -15.13
N GLU A 819 -46.11 33.80 -14.06
CA GLU A 819 -46.78 35.01 -13.55
C GLU A 819 -46.76 36.16 -14.56
N TRP A 820 -45.68 36.29 -15.33
CA TRP A 820 -45.61 37.25 -16.43
C TRP A 820 -46.61 36.89 -17.53
N ALA A 821 -46.67 35.63 -17.93
CA ALA A 821 -47.60 35.15 -18.95
C ALA A 821 -49.07 35.25 -18.51
N TRP A 822 -49.36 35.02 -17.22
CA TRP A 822 -50.70 35.22 -16.65
C TRP A 822 -51.15 36.67 -16.76
N ARG A 823 -50.28 37.62 -16.41
CA ARG A 823 -50.54 39.06 -16.59
C ARG A 823 -50.74 39.42 -18.06
N TRP A 824 -49.97 38.80 -18.96
CA TRP A 824 -50.14 38.99 -20.39
C TRP A 824 -51.51 38.49 -20.86
N LEU A 825 -51.92 37.28 -20.47
CA LEU A 825 -53.23 36.71 -20.82
C LEU A 825 -54.38 37.58 -20.29
N GLU A 826 -54.30 38.06 -19.05
CA GLU A 826 -55.29 38.97 -18.47
C GLU A 826 -55.40 40.32 -19.20
N ALA A 827 -54.32 40.77 -19.84
CA ALA A 827 -54.31 42.00 -20.64
C ALA A 827 -54.80 41.82 -22.09
N HIS A 828 -54.86 40.59 -22.61
CA HIS A 828 -55.16 40.27 -24.03
C HIS A 828 -56.41 39.37 -24.18
N ILE A 829 -57.47 39.70 -23.44
CA ILE A 829 -58.72 38.91 -23.43
C ILE A 829 -59.36 38.79 -24.83
N PRO A 830 -59.42 39.83 -25.69
CA PRO A 830 -60.02 39.72 -27.02
C PRO A 830 -59.31 38.69 -27.90
N GLU A 831 -57.97 38.68 -27.90
CA GLU A 831 -57.17 37.72 -28.67
C GLU A 831 -57.35 36.30 -28.14
N VAL A 832 -57.35 36.12 -26.81
CA VAL A 832 -57.57 34.83 -26.16
C VAL A 832 -58.97 34.28 -26.45
N ARG A 833 -59.99 35.16 -26.54
CA ARG A 833 -61.37 34.77 -26.90
C ARG A 833 -61.47 34.22 -28.32
N ALA A 834 -60.74 34.82 -29.27
CA ALA A 834 -60.73 34.36 -30.66
C ALA A 834 -60.08 32.97 -30.80
N GLU A 835 -59.13 32.62 -29.93
CA GLU A 835 -58.38 31.35 -29.94
C GLU A 835 -58.62 30.51 -28.67
N LEU A 836 -59.87 30.48 -28.18
CA LEU A 836 -60.19 29.85 -26.90
C LEU A 836 -59.85 28.35 -26.85
N SER A 837 -59.95 27.65 -27.99
CA SER A 837 -59.55 26.24 -28.13
C SER A 837 -58.06 25.99 -27.84
N THR A 838 -57.20 26.94 -28.21
CA THR A 838 -55.76 26.92 -27.89
C THR A 838 -55.53 27.32 -26.43
N ALA A 839 -56.25 28.35 -25.97
CA ALA A 839 -56.10 28.91 -24.63
C ALA A 839 -56.36 27.90 -23.52
N VAL A 840 -57.40 27.06 -23.66
CA VAL A 840 -57.74 26.04 -22.65
C VAL A 840 -56.65 24.98 -22.45
N GLY A 841 -55.69 24.86 -23.37
CA GLY A 841 -54.49 24.02 -23.19
C GLY A 841 -53.66 24.40 -21.96
N LEU A 842 -53.80 25.62 -21.43
CA LEU A 842 -53.24 26.03 -20.14
C LEU A 842 -53.67 25.11 -18.98
N LEU A 843 -54.89 24.58 -19.05
CA LEU A 843 -55.45 23.70 -18.02
C LEU A 843 -54.73 22.35 -17.96
N ASP A 844 -54.03 21.95 -19.01
CA ASP A 844 -53.23 20.72 -19.02
C ASP A 844 -51.84 20.89 -18.40
N SER A 845 -51.52 22.10 -17.92
CA SER A 845 -50.25 22.40 -17.25
C SER A 845 -49.95 21.43 -16.11
N ARG A 846 -48.68 21.04 -16.00
CA ARG A 846 -48.21 20.19 -14.91
C ARG A 846 -48.21 20.90 -13.55
N TRP A 847 -48.23 22.23 -13.55
CA TRP A 847 -48.12 23.04 -12.36
C TRP A 847 -49.50 23.39 -11.78
N ASP A 848 -49.67 23.14 -10.48
CA ASP A 848 -50.97 23.31 -9.79
C ASP A 848 -51.41 24.78 -9.73
N ASP A 849 -50.45 25.70 -9.57
CA ASP A 849 -50.67 27.15 -9.58
C ASP A 849 -51.15 27.65 -10.96
N ALA A 850 -50.56 27.16 -12.05
CA ALA A 850 -50.96 27.47 -13.41
C ALA A 850 -52.39 26.99 -13.71
N ARG A 851 -52.75 25.78 -13.25
CA ARG A 851 -54.12 25.27 -13.39
C ARG A 851 -55.10 26.05 -12.51
N ALA A 852 -54.72 26.40 -11.28
CA ALA A 852 -55.55 27.23 -10.40
C ALA A 852 -55.80 28.62 -11.00
N PHE A 853 -54.76 29.24 -11.58
CA PHE A 853 -54.89 30.47 -12.37
C PHE A 853 -55.85 30.25 -13.54
N GLY A 854 -55.65 29.21 -14.35
CA GLY A 854 -56.52 28.89 -15.49
C GLY A 854 -57.98 28.69 -15.10
N PHE A 855 -58.28 27.93 -14.04
CA PHE A 855 -59.65 27.73 -13.55
C PHE A 855 -60.32 29.04 -13.14
N ARG A 856 -59.58 29.93 -12.46
CA ARG A 856 -60.08 31.26 -12.10
C ARG A 856 -60.29 32.12 -13.34
N TYR A 857 -59.27 32.18 -14.20
CA TYR A 857 -59.23 32.99 -15.41
C TYR A 857 -60.40 32.66 -16.36
N PHE A 858 -60.57 31.39 -16.72
CA PHE A 858 -61.66 30.97 -17.62
C PHE A 858 -63.05 31.08 -16.98
N ARG A 859 -63.17 30.95 -15.65
CA ARG A 859 -64.45 31.08 -14.96
C ARG A 859 -64.90 32.54 -14.82
N GLU A 860 -63.98 33.45 -14.56
CA GLU A 860 -64.30 34.84 -14.18
C GLU A 860 -64.22 35.83 -15.36
N ARG A 861 -63.42 35.53 -16.40
CA ARG A 861 -63.16 36.48 -17.49
C ARG A 861 -63.91 36.18 -18.80
N PHE A 862 -64.53 35.01 -18.90
CA PHE A 862 -65.26 34.57 -20.11
C PHE A 862 -66.72 34.27 -19.77
N ALA A 863 -67.61 34.63 -20.69
CA ALA A 863 -69.03 34.38 -20.58
C ALA A 863 -69.37 32.96 -21.06
N PRO A 864 -70.49 32.36 -20.61
CA PRO A 864 -70.92 31.05 -21.06
C PRO A 864 -71.04 30.91 -22.59
N GLU A 865 -71.34 32.00 -23.28
CA GLU A 865 -71.53 32.07 -24.73
C GLU A 865 -70.21 31.90 -25.50
N ASP A 866 -69.07 32.22 -24.87
CA ASP A 866 -67.74 32.16 -25.48
C ASP A 866 -67.26 30.73 -25.68
N PHE A 867 -67.77 29.78 -24.89
CA PHE A 867 -67.35 28.39 -24.94
C PHE A 867 -68.16 27.62 -25.97
N SER A 868 -67.47 27.03 -26.96
CA SER A 868 -68.08 26.04 -27.84
C SER A 868 -68.20 24.69 -27.14
N LEU A 869 -69.16 23.87 -27.59
CA LEU A 869 -69.34 22.51 -27.08
C LEU A 869 -68.05 21.68 -27.20
N GLU A 870 -67.30 21.85 -28.29
CA GLU A 870 -66.04 21.15 -28.52
C GLU A 870 -64.97 21.49 -27.48
N VAL A 871 -64.84 22.77 -27.13
CA VAL A 871 -63.89 23.25 -26.11
C VAL A 871 -64.29 22.75 -24.72
N LEU A 872 -65.57 22.75 -24.38
CA LEU A 872 -66.02 22.25 -23.07
C LEU A 872 -65.84 20.73 -22.94
N VAL A 873 -66.08 19.99 -24.02
CA VAL A 873 -65.85 18.54 -24.06
C VAL A 873 -64.36 18.23 -23.96
N SER A 874 -63.48 18.97 -24.64
CA SER A 874 -62.04 18.72 -24.56
C SER A 874 -61.49 18.91 -23.14
N VAL A 875 -61.98 19.91 -22.40
CA VAL A 875 -61.62 20.11 -20.98
C VAL A 875 -62.18 19.00 -20.10
N ALA A 876 -63.40 18.53 -20.37
CA ALA A 876 -64.02 17.43 -19.62
C ALA A 876 -63.37 16.05 -19.90
N ASP A 877 -62.75 15.88 -21.07
CA ASP A 877 -62.01 14.68 -21.49
C ASP A 877 -60.58 14.61 -20.90
N SER A 878 -60.14 15.65 -20.18
CA SER A 878 -58.82 15.65 -19.56
C SER A 878 -58.64 14.46 -18.60
N VAL A 879 -57.45 13.85 -18.65
CA VAL A 879 -57.05 12.77 -17.74
C VAL A 879 -56.84 13.25 -16.30
N ARG A 880 -56.71 14.57 -16.09
CA ARG A 880 -56.53 15.19 -14.78
C ARG A 880 -57.88 15.40 -14.10
N LYS A 881 -58.05 14.84 -12.89
CA LYS A 881 -59.35 14.82 -12.18
C LYS A 881 -59.87 16.21 -11.81
N ASP A 882 -58.97 17.14 -11.48
CA ASP A 882 -59.27 18.54 -11.18
C ASP A 882 -59.73 19.30 -12.43
N VAL A 883 -59.05 19.11 -13.56
CA VAL A 883 -59.43 19.69 -14.86
C VAL A 883 -60.76 19.11 -15.35
N GLN A 884 -60.94 17.79 -15.26
CA GLN A 884 -62.20 17.12 -15.57
C GLN A 884 -63.36 17.58 -14.67
N ALA A 885 -63.09 17.87 -13.38
CA ALA A 885 -64.09 18.44 -12.49
C ALA A 885 -64.48 19.86 -12.91
N PHE A 886 -63.48 20.69 -13.27
CA PHE A 886 -63.69 22.02 -13.82
C PHE A 886 -64.48 21.99 -15.15
N GLY A 887 -64.12 21.09 -16.08
CA GLY A 887 -64.83 20.90 -17.34
C GLY A 887 -66.31 20.55 -17.13
N ARG A 888 -66.63 19.70 -16.15
CA ARG A 888 -68.03 19.38 -15.80
C ARG A 888 -68.78 20.55 -15.16
N ASP A 889 -68.12 21.35 -14.32
CA ASP A 889 -68.67 22.61 -13.78
C ASP A 889 -69.00 23.57 -14.94
N MET A 890 -68.07 23.76 -15.87
CA MET A 890 -68.27 24.62 -17.04
C MET A 890 -69.35 24.10 -18.01
N LEU A 891 -69.38 22.79 -18.28
CA LEU A 891 -70.45 22.14 -19.06
C LEU A 891 -71.83 22.35 -18.44
N THR A 892 -71.93 22.40 -17.11
CA THR A 892 -73.20 22.65 -16.42
C THR A 892 -73.62 24.12 -16.55
N ARG A 893 -72.66 25.06 -16.45
CA ARG A 893 -72.92 26.51 -16.51
C ARG A 893 -73.21 27.00 -17.93
N SER A 894 -72.54 26.43 -18.92
CA SER A 894 -72.62 26.83 -20.33
C SER A 894 -73.48 25.88 -21.17
N PHE A 895 -74.36 25.11 -20.52
CA PHE A 895 -75.21 24.14 -21.19
C PHE A 895 -76.25 24.82 -22.10
N ARG A 896 -76.26 24.47 -23.39
CA ARG A 896 -77.30 24.85 -24.35
C ARG A 896 -78.15 23.63 -24.67
N GLU A 897 -79.47 23.82 -24.67
CA GLU A 897 -80.41 22.71 -24.87
C GLU A 897 -80.26 22.03 -26.24
N ALA A 898 -79.92 22.81 -27.27
CA ALA A 898 -79.65 22.31 -28.63
C ALA A 898 -78.45 21.34 -28.70
N ASP A 899 -77.48 21.46 -27.80
CA ASP A 899 -76.27 20.63 -27.77
C ASP A 899 -76.46 19.33 -26.97
N GLY A 900 -77.61 19.17 -26.29
CA GLY A 900 -77.91 18.07 -25.38
C GLY A 900 -77.70 16.66 -25.95
N PRO A 901 -78.27 16.33 -27.13
CA PRO A 901 -78.09 15.01 -27.74
C PRO A 901 -76.62 14.70 -28.09
N ALA A 902 -75.90 15.67 -28.67
CA ALA A 902 -74.49 15.50 -29.05
C ALA A 902 -73.58 15.40 -27.81
N LEU A 903 -73.86 16.20 -26.78
CA LEU A 903 -73.16 16.15 -25.50
C LEU A 903 -73.36 14.81 -24.79
N LEU A 904 -74.60 14.31 -24.73
CA LEU A 904 -74.90 13.02 -24.11
C LEU A 904 -74.11 11.89 -24.77
N LEU A 905 -74.07 11.85 -26.11
CA LEU A 905 -73.27 10.86 -26.84
C LEU A 905 -71.79 10.96 -26.50
N ARG A 906 -71.18 12.16 -26.63
CA ARG A 906 -69.74 12.36 -26.33
C ARG A 906 -69.38 12.00 -24.88
N LEU A 907 -70.21 12.38 -23.90
CA LEU A 907 -69.97 12.04 -22.50
C LEU A 907 -70.16 10.53 -22.21
N SER A 908 -71.06 9.87 -22.94
CA SER A 908 -71.33 8.44 -22.76
C SER A 908 -70.17 7.55 -23.23
N GLU A 909 -69.39 8.04 -24.19
CA GLU A 909 -68.19 7.36 -24.71
C GLU A 909 -67.02 7.41 -23.71
N HIS A 910 -67.04 8.33 -22.75
CA HIS A 910 -65.95 8.55 -21.82
C HIS A 910 -65.75 7.37 -20.83
N PRO A 911 -64.50 6.92 -20.55
CA PRO A 911 -64.24 5.77 -19.67
C PRO A 911 -64.32 6.09 -18.17
N ALA A 912 -64.11 7.35 -17.75
CA ALA A 912 -64.07 7.71 -16.33
C ALA A 912 -65.45 7.62 -15.64
N PRO A 913 -65.56 6.94 -14.47
CA PRO A 913 -66.83 6.79 -13.75
C PRO A 913 -67.50 8.11 -13.35
N ALA A 914 -66.71 9.15 -13.10
CA ALA A 914 -67.21 10.46 -12.68
C ALA A 914 -67.91 11.21 -13.83
N VAL A 915 -67.40 11.06 -15.06
CA VAL A 915 -68.02 11.59 -16.29
C VAL A 915 -69.23 10.76 -16.67
N GLN A 916 -69.15 9.43 -16.54
CA GLN A 916 -70.28 8.55 -16.79
C GLN A 916 -71.45 8.80 -15.83
N LEU A 917 -71.18 9.05 -14.55
CA LEU A 917 -72.21 9.48 -13.59
C LEU A 917 -72.81 10.83 -14.00
N PHE A 918 -71.99 11.78 -14.45
CA PHE A 918 -72.46 13.08 -14.92
C PHE A 918 -73.37 12.96 -16.15
N ALA A 919 -73.03 12.09 -17.10
CA ALA A 919 -73.87 11.79 -18.26
C ALA A 919 -75.28 11.31 -17.88
N THR A 920 -75.44 10.64 -16.73
CA THR A 920 -76.78 10.19 -16.27
C THR A 920 -77.77 11.34 -16.05
N ASN A 921 -77.30 12.57 -15.81
CA ASN A 921 -78.17 13.74 -15.62
C ASN A 921 -78.93 14.12 -16.91
N TYR A 922 -78.45 13.66 -18.07
CA TYR A 922 -78.96 14.02 -19.38
C TYR A 922 -79.81 12.91 -20.04
N LEU A 923 -79.82 11.69 -19.48
CA LEU A 923 -80.51 10.52 -20.04
C LEU A 923 -82.03 10.74 -20.18
N ASP A 924 -82.71 11.11 -19.10
CA ASP A 924 -84.16 11.34 -19.13
C ASP A 924 -84.54 12.47 -20.09
N ARG A 925 -83.70 13.50 -20.23
CA ARG A 925 -84.00 14.68 -21.05
C ARG A 925 -83.75 14.48 -22.54
N PHE A 926 -82.71 13.72 -22.92
CA PHE A 926 -82.25 13.65 -24.31
C PHE A 926 -82.25 12.25 -24.92
N ALA A 927 -82.55 11.20 -24.14
CA ALA A 927 -82.68 9.83 -24.65
C ALA A 927 -84.07 9.20 -24.41
N SER A 928 -84.91 9.75 -23.54
CA SER A 928 -86.25 9.20 -23.27
C SER A 928 -87.16 9.29 -24.49
N GLY A 929 -87.90 8.21 -24.79
CA GLY A 929 -88.82 8.14 -25.92
C GLY A 929 -88.16 8.09 -27.29
N ASN A 930 -86.82 7.97 -27.37
CA ASN A 930 -86.06 7.89 -28.62
C ASN A 930 -85.30 6.54 -28.71
N PRO A 931 -85.91 5.51 -29.31
CA PRO A 931 -85.31 4.17 -29.38
C PRO A 931 -83.94 4.14 -30.08
N ALA A 932 -83.72 4.96 -31.11
CA ALA A 932 -82.45 5.02 -31.83
C ALA A 932 -81.31 5.58 -30.95
N MET A 933 -81.61 6.57 -30.11
CA MET A 933 -80.65 7.10 -29.14
C MET A 933 -80.35 6.09 -28.02
N VAL A 934 -81.38 5.40 -27.52
CA VAL A 934 -81.22 4.34 -26.51
C VAL A 934 -80.35 3.19 -27.04
N GLU A 935 -80.50 2.83 -28.31
CA GLU A 935 -79.65 1.84 -28.99
C GLU A 935 -78.19 2.30 -29.08
N GLN A 936 -77.93 3.54 -29.51
CA GLN A 936 -76.57 4.11 -29.55
C GLN A 936 -75.90 4.14 -28.17
N LEU A 937 -76.67 4.32 -27.10
CA LEU A 937 -76.19 4.34 -25.71
C LEU A 937 -76.03 2.93 -25.09
N ALA A 938 -76.38 1.85 -25.78
CA ALA A 938 -76.27 0.48 -25.26
C ALA A 938 -74.85 0.10 -24.77
N PRO A 939 -73.74 0.50 -25.44
CA PRO A 939 -72.39 0.27 -24.93
C PRO A 939 -72.11 1.01 -23.62
N TYR A 940 -72.61 2.24 -23.48
CA TYR A 940 -72.50 3.04 -22.25
C TYR A 940 -73.26 2.40 -21.09
N PHE A 941 -74.52 1.97 -21.32
CA PHE A 941 -75.31 1.30 -20.28
C PHE A 941 -74.64 0.01 -19.80
N THR A 942 -74.17 -0.80 -20.74
CA THR A 942 -73.42 -2.03 -20.43
C THR A 942 -72.18 -1.70 -19.60
N ARG A 943 -71.40 -0.68 -19.99
CA ARG A 943 -70.19 -0.26 -19.27
C ARG A 943 -70.48 0.22 -17.85
N VAL A 944 -71.52 1.03 -17.63
CA VAL A 944 -71.89 1.53 -16.29
C VAL A 944 -72.36 0.37 -15.39
N LEU A 945 -73.22 -0.51 -15.92
CA LEU A 945 -73.80 -1.62 -15.17
C LEU A 945 -72.79 -2.74 -14.87
N SER A 946 -71.77 -2.91 -15.71
CA SER A 946 -70.76 -3.97 -15.57
C SER A 946 -69.57 -3.59 -14.67
N GLN A 947 -69.49 -2.36 -14.17
CA GLN A 947 -68.44 -1.98 -13.23
C GLN A 947 -68.53 -2.82 -11.95
N VAL A 948 -67.42 -3.08 -11.27
CA VAL A 948 -67.38 -3.79 -9.98
C VAL A 948 -66.98 -2.79 -8.88
N ASN A 949 -67.74 -2.73 -7.78
CA ASN A 949 -67.49 -1.86 -6.61
C ASN A 949 -67.35 -0.35 -6.89
N LYS A 950 -67.87 0.19 -8.01
CA LYS A 950 -67.79 1.61 -8.39
C LYS A 950 -69.09 2.12 -9.02
N GLY A 951 -69.50 3.36 -8.73
CA GLY A 951 -70.61 4.00 -9.45
C GLY A 951 -72.01 3.48 -9.10
N ARG A 952 -72.27 3.11 -7.83
CA ARG A 952 -73.59 2.63 -7.35
C ARG A 952 -74.75 3.53 -7.81
N VAL A 953 -74.59 4.85 -7.67
CA VAL A 953 -75.61 5.84 -8.07
C VAL A 953 -75.84 5.85 -9.58
N ALA A 954 -74.76 5.80 -10.39
CA ALA A 954 -74.88 5.76 -11.84
C ALA A 954 -75.62 4.51 -12.31
N ARG A 955 -75.31 3.34 -11.71
CA ARG A 955 -76.01 2.08 -12.02
C ARG A 955 -77.48 2.13 -11.68
N GLN A 956 -77.83 2.65 -10.51
CA GLN A 956 -79.23 2.77 -10.10
C GLN A 956 -80.01 3.66 -11.08
N ARG A 957 -79.43 4.78 -11.51
CA ARG A 957 -80.05 5.69 -12.48
C ARG A 957 -80.20 5.05 -13.87
N VAL A 958 -79.16 4.39 -14.38
CA VAL A 958 -79.22 3.68 -15.66
C VAL A 958 -80.21 2.53 -15.62
N LEU A 959 -80.24 1.73 -14.56
CA LEU A 959 -81.17 0.62 -14.40
C LEU A 959 -82.63 1.12 -14.36
N GLY A 960 -82.89 2.18 -13.60
CA GLY A 960 -84.21 2.82 -13.55
C GLY A 960 -84.63 3.42 -14.89
N PHE A 961 -83.69 4.04 -15.63
CA PHE A 961 -83.93 4.55 -16.97
C PHE A 961 -84.31 3.43 -17.94
N LEU A 962 -83.51 2.36 -18.03
CA LEU A 962 -83.78 1.21 -18.90
C LEU A 962 -85.09 0.51 -18.58
N GLN A 963 -85.44 0.37 -17.30
CA GLN A 963 -86.72 -0.21 -16.90
C GLN A 963 -87.91 0.64 -17.34
N ARG A 964 -87.80 1.98 -17.29
CA ARG A 964 -88.86 2.89 -17.77
C ARG A 964 -88.98 2.86 -19.29
N GLU A 965 -87.88 3.08 -20.00
CA GLU A 965 -87.85 3.08 -21.47
C GLU A 965 -88.30 1.73 -22.04
N GLY A 966 -87.85 0.63 -21.41
CA GLY A 966 -88.20 -0.71 -21.85
C GLY A 966 -89.68 -1.05 -21.70
N ARG A 967 -90.39 -0.44 -20.74
CA ARG A 967 -91.85 -0.61 -20.59
C ARG A 967 -92.63 0.24 -21.59
N GLY A 968 -92.07 1.38 -22.01
CA GLY A 968 -92.77 2.38 -22.82
C GLY A 968 -93.01 1.95 -24.27
N THR A 969 -91.99 1.41 -24.94
CA THR A 969 -92.09 1.00 -26.36
C THR A 969 -91.50 -0.39 -26.59
N GLU A 970 -91.99 -1.12 -27.60
CA GLU A 970 -91.42 -2.42 -27.95
C GLU A 970 -89.95 -2.33 -28.37
N ALA A 971 -89.59 -1.31 -29.16
CA ALA A 971 -88.22 -1.09 -29.62
C ALA A 971 -87.25 -0.80 -28.44
N GLY A 972 -87.63 0.10 -27.53
CA GLY A 972 -86.85 0.36 -26.31
C GLY A 972 -86.80 -0.87 -25.38
N GLY A 973 -87.88 -1.63 -25.32
CA GLY A 973 -87.96 -2.90 -24.59
C GLY A 973 -86.95 -3.94 -25.08
N ARG A 974 -86.75 -4.07 -26.40
CA ARG A 974 -85.77 -5.01 -26.97
C ARG A 974 -84.34 -4.63 -26.56
N VAL A 975 -83.97 -3.36 -26.73
CA VAL A 975 -82.62 -2.86 -26.36
C VAL A 975 -82.38 -2.98 -24.84
N ALA A 976 -83.36 -2.60 -24.02
CA ALA A 976 -83.26 -2.72 -22.56
C ALA A 976 -83.15 -4.20 -22.13
N MET A 977 -83.95 -5.09 -22.71
CA MET A 977 -83.90 -6.53 -22.42
C MET A 977 -82.53 -7.12 -22.76
N GLU A 978 -81.91 -6.72 -23.87
CA GLU A 978 -80.59 -7.20 -24.27
C GLU A 978 -79.49 -6.77 -23.28
N VAL A 979 -79.50 -5.50 -22.87
CA VAL A 979 -78.53 -4.97 -21.89
C VAL A 979 -78.72 -5.62 -20.52
N LEU A 980 -79.97 -5.75 -20.06
CA LEU A 980 -80.30 -6.34 -18.76
C LEU A 980 -80.06 -7.85 -18.71
N HIS A 981 -80.27 -8.56 -19.82
CA HIS A 981 -79.99 -9.99 -19.91
C HIS A 981 -78.51 -10.26 -19.66
N ARG A 982 -77.62 -9.49 -20.29
CA ARG A 982 -76.17 -9.58 -20.01
C ARG A 982 -75.86 -9.31 -18.54
N MET A 983 -76.52 -8.34 -17.91
CA MET A 983 -76.34 -8.05 -16.49
C MET A 983 -76.83 -9.18 -15.57
N SER A 984 -77.90 -9.89 -15.94
CA SER A 984 -78.48 -10.97 -15.13
C SER A 984 -77.53 -12.15 -14.88
N ALA A 985 -76.54 -12.33 -15.76
CA ALA A 985 -75.49 -13.33 -15.58
C ALA A 985 -74.52 -13.01 -14.43
N THR A 986 -74.54 -11.80 -13.86
CA THR A 986 -73.63 -11.38 -12.77
C THR A 986 -73.78 -12.24 -11.51
N ILE A 987 -72.66 -12.49 -10.80
CA ILE A 987 -72.64 -13.27 -9.55
C ILE A 987 -73.21 -12.47 -8.36
N ALA A 988 -73.25 -11.14 -8.45
CA ALA A 988 -73.77 -10.28 -7.40
C ALA A 988 -75.30 -10.43 -7.26
N ILE A 989 -75.76 -11.06 -6.17
CA ILE A 989 -77.17 -11.43 -5.95
C ILE A 989 -78.10 -10.21 -6.04
N GLU A 990 -77.72 -9.07 -5.43
CA GLU A 990 -78.53 -7.84 -5.46
C GLU A 990 -78.69 -7.27 -6.88
N HIS A 991 -77.61 -7.26 -7.68
CA HIS A 991 -77.65 -6.77 -9.06
C HIS A 991 -78.39 -7.74 -9.99
N ARG A 992 -78.17 -9.05 -9.81
CA ARG A 992 -78.93 -10.07 -10.54
C ARG A 992 -80.43 -9.96 -10.24
N ALA A 993 -80.81 -9.79 -8.98
CA ALA A 993 -82.20 -9.61 -8.58
C ALA A 993 -82.82 -8.37 -9.25
N ALA A 994 -82.14 -7.22 -9.20
CA ALA A 994 -82.64 -5.99 -9.81
C ALA A 994 -82.72 -6.06 -11.36
N ALA A 995 -81.80 -6.76 -12.02
CA ALA A 995 -81.87 -7.03 -13.46
C ALA A 995 -83.09 -7.91 -13.80
N LEU A 996 -83.29 -9.01 -13.05
CA LEU A 996 -84.41 -9.94 -13.25
C LEU A 996 -85.75 -9.26 -12.99
N GLU A 997 -85.83 -8.41 -11.97
CA GLU A 997 -87.02 -7.62 -11.66
C GLU A 997 -87.35 -6.62 -12.78
N ALA A 998 -86.35 -5.88 -13.27
CA ALA A 998 -86.52 -4.97 -14.40
C ALA A 998 -86.95 -5.70 -15.67
N MET A 999 -86.34 -6.83 -16.01
CA MET A 999 -86.72 -7.66 -17.17
C MET A 999 -88.14 -8.23 -17.04
N LEU A 1000 -88.51 -8.74 -15.86
CA LEU A 1000 -89.87 -9.22 -15.62
C LEU A 1000 -90.89 -8.08 -15.74
N SER A 1001 -90.55 -6.90 -15.25
CA SER A 1001 -91.39 -5.71 -15.38
C SER A 1001 -91.56 -5.27 -16.84
N ILE A 1002 -90.52 -5.37 -17.67
CA ILE A 1002 -90.58 -5.07 -19.10
C ILE A 1002 -91.43 -6.12 -19.83
N ALA A 1003 -91.18 -7.42 -19.61
CA ALA A 1003 -91.91 -8.50 -20.25
C ALA A 1003 -93.42 -8.51 -19.93
N LYS A 1004 -93.81 -8.09 -18.71
CA LYS A 1004 -95.23 -7.89 -18.35
C LYS A 1004 -95.88 -6.74 -19.13
N ALA A 1005 -95.14 -5.66 -19.36
CA ALA A 1005 -95.64 -4.49 -20.09
C ALA A 1005 -95.62 -4.71 -21.61
N GLN A 1006 -94.70 -5.54 -22.11
CA GLN A 1006 -94.47 -5.81 -23.52
C GLN A 1006 -94.44 -7.34 -23.77
N PRO A 1007 -95.60 -8.03 -23.84
CA PRO A 1007 -95.67 -9.48 -23.95
C PRO A 1007 -95.04 -10.07 -25.24
N SER A 1008 -94.87 -9.24 -26.27
CA SER A 1008 -94.23 -9.62 -27.54
C SER A 1008 -92.71 -9.81 -27.41
N ILE A 1009 -92.10 -9.32 -26.33
CA ILE A 1009 -90.66 -9.45 -26.09
C ILE A 1009 -90.40 -10.71 -25.27
N PRO A 1010 -89.64 -11.69 -25.79
CA PRO A 1010 -89.38 -12.93 -25.07
C PRO A 1010 -88.53 -12.67 -23.84
N ILE A 1011 -88.96 -13.19 -22.69
CA ILE A 1011 -88.17 -13.15 -21.46
C ILE A 1011 -87.11 -14.26 -21.50
N PRO A 1012 -85.82 -13.96 -21.26
CA PRO A 1012 -84.73 -14.91 -21.51
C PRO A 1012 -84.51 -15.93 -20.37
N PHE A 1013 -85.49 -16.12 -19.48
CA PHE A 1013 -85.43 -17.07 -18.38
C PHE A 1013 -86.82 -17.63 -18.02
N HIS A 1014 -86.86 -18.86 -17.51
CA HIS A 1014 -88.11 -19.52 -17.10
C HIS A 1014 -88.49 -19.20 -15.65
N VAL A 1015 -89.69 -18.68 -15.43
CA VAL A 1015 -90.27 -18.51 -14.10
C VAL A 1015 -90.97 -19.81 -13.69
N ARG A 1016 -90.48 -20.47 -12.63
CA ARG A 1016 -91.15 -21.65 -12.06
C ARG A 1016 -92.18 -21.21 -11.00
N PRO A 1017 -93.43 -21.71 -11.03
CA PRO A 1017 -94.42 -21.43 -10.00
C PRO A 1017 -94.01 -22.04 -8.65
N VAL A 1018 -94.21 -21.32 -7.54
CA VAL A 1018 -93.81 -21.74 -6.18
C VAL A 1018 -94.84 -22.73 -5.61
N GLU A 1019 -94.39 -23.91 -5.16
CA GLU A 1019 -95.20 -24.92 -4.46
C GLU A 1019 -95.59 -24.43 -3.06
N VAL A 1020 -96.88 -24.26 -2.78
CA VAL A 1020 -97.41 -23.90 -1.46
C VAL A 1020 -97.66 -25.17 -0.65
N ARG A 1021 -96.84 -25.47 0.37
CA ARG A 1021 -97.14 -26.53 1.35
C ARG A 1021 -97.91 -25.94 2.53
N ARG A 1022 -99.16 -26.35 2.75
CA ARG A 1022 -99.91 -26.07 4.00
C ARG A 1022 -99.42 -27.02 5.10
N ALA A 1023 -99.12 -26.49 6.29
CA ALA A 1023 -98.96 -27.27 7.52
C ALA A 1023 -100.34 -27.42 8.16
N VAL A 1024 -100.84 -28.67 8.22
CA VAL A 1024 -102.19 -29.15 8.63
C VAL A 1024 -103.35 -28.24 8.22
#